data_AF-A0A7K1T0Q5-F1
#
_entry.id   AF-A0A7K1T0Q5-F1
#
_cell.length_a   1.000
_cell.length_b   1.000
_cell.length_c   1.000
_cell.angle_alpha   90.00
_cell.angle_beta   90.00
_cell.angle_gamma   90.00
#
_symmetry.space_group_name_H-M   'P 1'
#
loop_
_entity.id
_entity.type
_entity.pdbx_description
1 polymer ?
#
loop_
_entity_poly.entity_id
_entity_poly.type
_entity_poly.pdbx_seq_one_letter_code
_entity_poly.pdbx_strand_id
1 'polypeptide(L)'
;MNVFIETITSADVSKRNRSFFEISRQLPSKELLQLLRELDGFRKTTPSLYDKVRAIQFLYAGFRFFLSESKEISQTGKIPYNGFEDLLARRFEQAITVFLAELDKNGPNATLFSALAESYHQLSFQTLANQVRKSVRSSKGNQWMFRVGHQEEHPIHIHPALLQRSENSLFYPVLHENTSVRMDLTHSGWSDIFFLGMDYPEGARVVNLSIDLGVFGRDAAINPPLHTYFRVIPEPVLRLTSIDLNVTKDVTDLADLFNFGNDYLSLIKAGVIASGLIPPSFEGTNQSLPEILTRIVAPGMGVELVTRVNDIPKGSRFAVSTNLLGSIISLLMRATGQTKNLEGGLEESERRLVASRAILGEWIGGSGGGWQDSGGVWPGIKAIQGTFAQEGDPEFGISRGTLLPRHRVLQGEEAHPEAAERIMKSLVLMHGGMASNVGPILEMVSEKYLLRGEKEWNARQQTNRIYDQILNAIKTGDIKSLGASTASNWEGPIKTIIPWASTFFTEQIIAKAKKQFGEDYYGFLMLGGMSGGGMGMFVNPEKYEDYKLKVLEILQETKKELSSSLPFAMEPVVYNWSINNRGSWSNLLKGNKALMPEQYYGIQVSGLVKQDPASVSYIRRAEIDFFTTYCEKNNLAYPLLRTIISNLFKVSDPSSQGNRNVENEKADFIKKENGFDYIQHEEIREEMQKGLIGLSRNRLPAETLIEDVQPNDVTDLEKVAVKEAGEEAIKAGKVAVMSLAAGIGSRWTKGAGVIKAINPFVEMESEHRSFLEIHLAKTRKVAEKYQTSIPHIVATSYLTHEPIRKQLELTQNFGNQGSVYLSPGRSIGQRFVPMARDLSFLWEETPQETLDENKQKVRDAVRQSMIGWAKAKGEGSDYTDNIAAQRFSPLGHWYEVSNLLRNGTLAKMLAEHPQLETIMLHNIDTLGADIDPHALSTHLGSGNVLTFEMIPRRIEDRGGGLARVNGSLRLLEGLAQPREEDELNLSYYNSNTTWIQIDSLLKLFGLTREDLQKGDEAQLAKAVRSVAARIPTYVTIKDVKYRWGHGQEDIYPVAQIEKLWTDMTALTDLKCGYLVVPRYRGQQMKDPAQLDAWVTDGSKDYVESLCVFDK
;
A
#
# COMPACT_ATOMS: atom_id res chain seq x y z
N MET A 1 35.60 -18.16 -15.54
CA MET A 1 34.83 -18.23 -14.28
C MET A 1 33.74 -17.19 -14.39
N ASN A 2 32.48 -17.56 -14.15
CA ASN A 2 31.36 -16.64 -14.25
C ASN A 2 31.54 -15.48 -13.25
N VAL A 3 31.59 -14.24 -13.74
CA VAL A 3 31.89 -13.04 -12.95
C VAL A 3 30.85 -12.77 -11.86
N PHE A 4 29.59 -13.17 -12.08
CA PHE A 4 28.53 -13.05 -11.08
C PHE A 4 28.74 -14.04 -9.94
N ILE A 5 29.08 -15.29 -10.24
CA ILE A 5 29.38 -16.32 -9.23
C ILE A 5 30.61 -15.91 -8.40
N GLU A 6 31.66 -15.36 -9.03
CA GLU A 6 32.81 -14.79 -8.32
C GLU A 6 32.37 -13.69 -7.34
N THR A 7 31.52 -12.77 -7.81
CA THR A 7 31.02 -11.64 -7.01
C THR A 7 30.17 -12.09 -5.82
N ILE A 8 29.41 -13.17 -5.97
CA ILE A 8 28.55 -13.71 -4.92
C ILE A 8 29.37 -14.44 -3.85
N THR A 9 30.31 -15.29 -4.26
CA THR A 9 31.02 -16.23 -3.38
C THR A 9 32.31 -15.69 -2.77
N SER A 10 32.83 -14.54 -3.25
CA SER A 10 34.10 -14.01 -2.77
C SER A 10 34.04 -13.53 -1.30
N ALA A 11 35.06 -13.90 -0.53
CA ALA A 11 35.28 -13.35 0.81
C ALA A 11 35.92 -11.94 0.77
N ASP A 12 36.55 -11.56 -0.34
CA ASP A 12 37.14 -10.24 -0.54
C ASP A 12 36.04 -9.19 -0.69
N VAL A 13 36.01 -8.23 0.22
CA VAL A 13 35.01 -7.16 0.29
C VAL A 13 34.97 -6.34 -1.01
N SER A 14 36.12 -6.13 -1.67
CA SER A 14 36.22 -5.36 -2.91
C SER A 14 35.54 -6.07 -4.09
N LYS A 15 35.62 -7.40 -4.15
CA LYS A 15 34.94 -8.22 -5.17
C LYS A 15 33.49 -8.48 -4.83
N ARG A 16 33.20 -8.75 -3.54
CA ARG A 16 31.86 -9.10 -3.05
C ARG A 16 30.87 -7.97 -3.22
N ASN A 17 31.29 -6.74 -2.97
CA ASN A 17 30.43 -5.56 -3.00
C ASN A 17 30.43 -4.85 -4.36
N ARG A 18 30.93 -5.47 -5.43
CA ARG A 18 30.76 -4.95 -6.79
C ARG A 18 29.27 -4.84 -7.14
N SER A 19 28.91 -3.76 -7.82
CA SER A 19 27.56 -3.53 -8.31
C SER A 19 27.22 -4.49 -9.44
N PHE A 20 26.05 -5.11 -9.37
CA PHE A 20 25.52 -5.90 -10.47
C PHE A 20 25.39 -5.05 -11.75
N PHE A 21 24.93 -3.80 -11.60
CA PHE A 21 24.70 -2.90 -12.73
C PHE A 21 26.00 -2.54 -13.46
N GLU A 22 27.09 -2.28 -12.72
CA GLU A 22 28.40 -1.98 -13.32
C GLU A 22 28.92 -3.14 -14.16
N ILE A 23 28.83 -4.36 -13.62
CA ILE A 23 29.29 -5.57 -14.31
C ILE A 23 28.44 -5.79 -15.57
N SER A 24 27.11 -5.72 -15.45
CA SER A 24 26.19 -6.02 -16.55
C SER A 24 26.24 -5.00 -17.69
N ARG A 25 26.47 -3.71 -17.42
CA ARG A 25 26.59 -2.67 -18.46
C ARG A 25 27.74 -2.90 -19.44
N GLN A 26 28.76 -3.65 -19.04
CA GLN A 26 29.95 -3.92 -19.86
C GLN A 26 29.81 -5.17 -20.74
N LEU A 27 28.72 -5.92 -20.59
CA LEU A 27 28.53 -7.21 -21.24
C LEU A 27 27.54 -7.10 -22.42
N PRO A 28 27.88 -7.63 -23.61
CA PRO A 28 26.91 -7.78 -24.70
C PRO A 28 25.73 -8.68 -24.29
N SER A 29 24.54 -8.45 -24.85
CA SER A 29 23.31 -9.15 -24.44
C SER A 29 23.41 -10.68 -24.54
N LYS A 30 24.08 -11.19 -25.59
CA LYS A 30 24.29 -12.64 -25.77
C LYS A 30 25.19 -13.25 -24.68
N GLU A 31 26.27 -12.55 -24.33
CA GLU A 31 27.19 -13.00 -23.28
C GLU A 31 26.51 -12.92 -21.90
N LEU A 32 25.79 -11.83 -21.63
CA LEU A 32 25.02 -11.68 -20.41
C LEU A 32 23.99 -12.81 -20.24
N LEU A 33 23.22 -13.14 -21.29
CA LEU A 33 22.27 -14.25 -21.24
C LEU A 33 22.96 -15.57 -20.91
N GLN A 34 24.12 -15.87 -21.51
CA GLN A 34 24.87 -17.09 -21.19
C GLN A 34 25.30 -17.12 -19.71
N LEU A 35 25.85 -16.02 -19.20
CA LEU A 35 26.29 -15.93 -17.80
C LEU A 35 25.11 -16.06 -16.82
N LEU A 36 23.93 -15.53 -17.17
CA LEU A 36 22.71 -15.70 -16.37
C LEU A 36 22.23 -17.16 -16.41
N ARG A 37 22.34 -17.88 -17.54
CA ARG A 37 21.98 -19.30 -17.60
C ARG A 37 22.87 -20.16 -16.72
N GLU A 38 24.17 -19.89 -16.70
CA GLU A 38 25.10 -20.54 -15.75
C GLU A 38 24.77 -20.20 -14.29
N LEU A 39 24.37 -18.96 -14.01
CA LEU A 39 23.96 -18.51 -12.68
C LEU A 39 22.68 -19.20 -12.19
N ASP A 40 21.72 -19.49 -13.09
CA ASP A 40 20.53 -20.31 -12.78
C ASP A 40 20.91 -21.74 -12.37
N GLY A 41 21.92 -22.33 -13.02
CA GLY A 41 22.48 -23.63 -12.62
C GLY A 41 23.14 -23.57 -11.24
N PHE A 42 23.89 -22.51 -10.95
CA PHE A 42 24.55 -22.30 -9.66
C PHE A 42 23.55 -22.17 -8.49
N ARG A 43 22.49 -21.36 -8.63
CA ARG A 43 21.51 -21.17 -7.53
C ARG A 43 20.83 -22.48 -7.10
N LYS A 44 20.71 -23.46 -8.01
CA LYS A 44 20.08 -24.76 -7.74
C LYS A 44 20.97 -25.69 -6.93
N THR A 45 22.29 -25.48 -6.97
CA THR A 45 23.28 -26.38 -6.38
C THR A 45 23.95 -25.81 -5.13
N THR A 46 23.99 -24.49 -4.95
CA THR A 46 24.63 -23.88 -3.78
C THR A 46 23.89 -24.22 -2.46
N PRO A 47 24.60 -24.64 -1.41
CA PRO A 47 24.03 -24.86 -0.08
C PRO A 47 23.83 -23.56 0.70
N SER A 48 24.55 -22.49 0.33
CA SER A 48 24.44 -21.16 0.94
C SER A 48 23.14 -20.50 0.50
N LEU A 49 22.28 -20.18 1.47
CA LEU A 49 21.07 -19.42 1.19
C LEU A 49 21.42 -18.03 0.66
N TYR A 50 22.44 -17.40 1.26
CA TYR A 50 22.88 -16.08 0.85
C TYR A 50 23.23 -16.06 -0.64
N ASP A 51 24.06 -17.01 -1.07
CA ASP A 51 24.50 -17.12 -2.45
C ASP A 51 23.32 -17.36 -3.39
N LYS A 52 22.38 -18.23 -2.97
CA LYS A 52 21.17 -18.57 -3.71
C LYS A 52 20.29 -17.36 -3.94
N VAL A 53 19.93 -16.62 -2.88
CA VAL A 53 19.05 -15.45 -3.00
C VAL A 53 19.72 -14.36 -3.83
N ARG A 54 21.02 -14.12 -3.62
CA ARG A 54 21.74 -13.11 -4.39
C ARG A 54 21.86 -13.48 -5.87
N ALA A 55 22.04 -14.76 -6.19
CA ALA A 55 21.96 -15.26 -7.56
C ALA A 55 20.57 -15.06 -8.18
N ILE A 56 19.49 -15.34 -7.44
CA ILE A 56 18.12 -15.12 -7.91
C ILE A 56 17.87 -13.62 -8.19
N GLN A 57 18.36 -12.73 -7.33
CA GLN A 57 18.23 -11.28 -7.52
C GLN A 57 19.00 -10.80 -8.77
N PHE A 58 20.20 -11.33 -9.01
CA PHE A 58 20.96 -11.03 -10.24
C PHE A 58 20.24 -11.54 -11.50
N LEU A 59 19.59 -12.72 -11.43
CA LEU A 59 18.77 -13.25 -12.51
C LEU A 59 17.59 -12.31 -12.81
N TYR A 60 16.83 -11.93 -11.79
CA TYR A 60 15.73 -10.97 -11.91
C TYR A 60 16.21 -9.68 -12.58
N ALA A 61 17.23 -9.02 -12.05
CA ALA A 61 17.72 -7.74 -12.56
C ALA A 61 18.29 -7.86 -13.99
N GLY A 62 18.98 -8.95 -14.30
CA GLY A 62 19.52 -9.21 -15.63
C GLY A 62 18.43 -9.37 -16.69
N PHE A 63 17.38 -10.14 -16.39
CA PHE A 63 16.25 -10.26 -17.30
C PHE A 63 15.44 -8.97 -17.40
N ARG A 64 15.16 -8.29 -16.28
CA ARG A 64 14.27 -7.12 -16.24
C ARG A 64 14.86 -5.84 -16.83
N PHE A 65 16.11 -5.51 -16.48
CA PHE A 65 16.67 -4.18 -16.74
C PHE A 65 17.71 -4.15 -17.88
N PHE A 66 18.26 -5.31 -18.26
CA PHE A 66 19.28 -5.39 -19.30
C PHE A 66 18.81 -6.13 -20.53
N LEU A 67 18.37 -7.38 -20.38
CA LEU A 67 17.98 -8.20 -21.53
C LEU A 67 16.64 -7.76 -22.14
N SER A 68 15.65 -7.38 -21.33
CA SER A 68 14.34 -6.92 -21.83
C SER A 68 14.41 -5.59 -22.60
N GLU A 69 15.40 -4.75 -22.33
CA GLU A 69 15.58 -3.43 -22.97
C GLU A 69 16.59 -3.47 -24.14
N SER A 70 17.14 -4.65 -24.46
CA SER A 70 18.12 -4.79 -25.54
C SER A 70 17.47 -4.65 -26.92
N LYS A 71 18.06 -3.80 -27.76
CA LYS A 71 17.67 -3.61 -29.16
C LYS A 71 17.94 -4.82 -30.04
N GLU A 72 18.82 -5.73 -29.60
CA GLU A 72 19.15 -6.96 -30.34
C GLU A 72 18.08 -8.06 -30.15
N ILE A 73 17.13 -7.85 -29.24
CA ILE A 73 16.12 -8.81 -28.84
C ILE A 73 14.76 -8.39 -29.40
N SER A 74 13.98 -9.37 -29.88
CA SER A 74 12.60 -9.14 -30.30
C SER A 74 11.78 -8.58 -29.13
N GLN A 75 11.11 -7.45 -29.34
CA GLN A 75 10.31 -6.80 -28.31
C GLN A 75 8.97 -7.50 -28.06
N THR A 76 8.49 -8.27 -29.03
CA THR A 76 7.26 -9.06 -28.94
C THR A 76 7.56 -10.55 -28.92
N GLY A 77 6.63 -11.30 -28.31
CA GLY A 77 6.66 -12.75 -28.22
C GLY A 77 5.39 -13.25 -27.51
N LYS A 78 5.36 -14.53 -27.17
CA LYS A 78 4.24 -15.17 -26.47
C LYS A 78 4.65 -15.60 -25.07
N ILE A 79 3.70 -15.55 -24.14
CA ILE A 79 3.86 -16.12 -22.79
C ILE A 79 3.08 -17.43 -22.76
N PRO A 80 3.74 -18.57 -22.48
CA PRO A 80 3.04 -19.85 -22.40
C PRO A 80 2.11 -19.86 -21.17
N TYR A 81 0.81 -20.09 -21.40
CA TYR A 81 -0.24 -19.96 -20.38
C TYR A 81 -0.02 -20.87 -19.17
N ASN A 82 0.43 -22.11 -19.36
CA ASN A 82 0.77 -23.02 -18.27
C ASN A 82 1.87 -22.46 -17.34
N GLY A 83 2.87 -21.77 -17.89
CA GLY A 83 3.90 -21.09 -17.10
C GLY A 83 3.33 -19.91 -16.31
N PHE A 84 2.38 -19.18 -16.89
CA PHE A 84 1.65 -18.11 -16.20
C PHE A 84 0.77 -18.64 -15.07
N GLU A 85 0.06 -19.75 -15.27
CA GLU A 85 -0.71 -20.42 -14.20
C GLU A 85 0.20 -20.90 -13.06
N ASP A 86 1.37 -21.47 -13.38
CA ASP A 86 2.37 -21.83 -12.38
C ASP A 86 2.87 -20.61 -11.61
N LEU A 87 3.13 -19.49 -12.28
CA LEU A 87 3.51 -18.23 -11.66
C LEU A 87 2.43 -17.74 -10.69
N LEU A 88 1.17 -17.67 -11.14
CA LEU A 88 0.05 -17.25 -10.29
C LEU A 88 -0.17 -18.19 -9.11
N ALA A 89 0.06 -19.49 -9.28
CA ALA A 89 -0.11 -20.49 -8.23
C ALA A 89 1.13 -20.65 -7.32
N ARG A 90 2.09 -19.71 -7.38
CA ARG A 90 3.34 -19.73 -6.60
C ARG A 90 4.26 -20.93 -6.86
N ARG A 91 4.09 -21.61 -7.99
CA ARG A 91 4.94 -22.69 -8.50
C ARG A 91 6.07 -22.12 -9.34
N PHE A 92 6.85 -21.21 -8.74
CA PHE A 92 7.80 -20.36 -9.47
C PHE A 92 8.91 -21.14 -10.18
N GLU A 93 9.41 -22.23 -9.60
CA GLU A 93 10.43 -23.09 -10.25
C GLU A 93 9.87 -23.79 -11.50
N GLN A 94 8.61 -24.21 -11.47
CA GLN A 94 7.91 -24.79 -12.61
C GLN A 94 7.70 -23.72 -13.69
N ALA A 95 7.21 -22.54 -13.31
CA ALA A 95 7.06 -21.40 -14.21
C ALA A 95 8.38 -21.04 -14.93
N ILE A 96 9.48 -20.92 -14.17
CA ILE A 96 10.83 -20.67 -14.72
C ILE A 96 11.23 -21.77 -15.70
N THR A 97 10.98 -23.04 -15.36
CA THR A 97 11.31 -24.17 -16.25
C THR A 97 10.54 -24.08 -17.56
N VAL A 98 9.24 -23.78 -17.51
CA VAL A 98 8.39 -23.60 -18.70
C VAL A 98 8.88 -22.43 -19.55
N PHE A 99 9.16 -21.28 -18.94
CA PHE A 99 9.62 -20.10 -19.68
C PHE A 99 11.01 -20.28 -20.28
N LEU A 100 11.94 -20.96 -19.59
CA LEU A 100 13.25 -21.27 -20.14
C LEU A 100 13.17 -22.28 -21.29
N ALA A 101 12.27 -23.27 -21.21
CA ALA A 101 12.05 -24.21 -22.30
C ALA A 101 11.47 -23.52 -23.55
N GLU A 102 10.55 -22.58 -23.35
CA GLU A 102 10.01 -21.75 -24.43
C GLU A 102 11.09 -20.86 -25.06
N LEU A 103 11.99 -20.30 -24.24
CA LEU A 103 13.15 -19.54 -24.70
C LEU A 103 14.09 -20.40 -25.55
N ASP A 104 14.37 -21.62 -25.11
CA ASP A 104 15.26 -22.55 -25.84
C ASP A 104 14.62 -22.99 -27.18
N LYS A 105 13.28 -23.08 -27.23
CA LYS A 105 12.52 -23.52 -28.41
C LYS A 105 12.34 -22.42 -29.45
N ASN A 106 11.90 -21.23 -29.03
CA ASN A 106 11.45 -20.15 -29.92
C ASN A 106 12.38 -18.93 -29.91
N GLY A 107 13.45 -18.97 -29.11
CA GLY A 107 14.44 -17.91 -29.01
C GLY A 107 14.06 -16.81 -28.02
N PRO A 108 15.02 -15.91 -27.72
CA PRO A 108 14.84 -14.85 -26.74
C PRO A 108 13.94 -13.72 -27.27
N ASN A 109 13.04 -13.25 -26.41
CA ASN A 109 12.21 -12.07 -26.64
C ASN A 109 11.94 -11.36 -25.30
N ALA A 110 11.68 -10.05 -25.36
CA ALA A 110 11.47 -9.22 -24.17
C ALA A 110 10.22 -9.62 -23.37
N THR A 111 9.15 -10.06 -24.05
CA THR A 111 7.93 -10.54 -23.41
C THR A 111 8.21 -11.74 -22.49
N LEU A 112 8.98 -12.73 -22.95
CA LEU A 112 9.36 -13.90 -22.16
C LEU A 112 10.37 -13.55 -21.06
N PHE A 113 11.29 -12.62 -21.31
CA PHE A 113 12.19 -12.10 -20.27
C PHE A 113 11.44 -11.41 -19.14
N SER A 114 10.35 -10.69 -19.42
CA SER A 114 9.49 -10.13 -18.36
C SER A 114 8.88 -11.23 -17.47
N ALA A 115 8.46 -12.35 -18.07
CA ALA A 115 7.91 -13.49 -17.33
C ALA A 115 8.95 -14.19 -16.45
N LEU A 116 10.17 -14.37 -16.97
CA LEU A 116 11.31 -14.88 -16.19
C LEU A 116 11.67 -13.95 -15.04
N ALA A 117 11.76 -12.64 -15.31
CA ALA A 117 12.05 -11.63 -14.31
C ALA A 117 11.05 -11.70 -13.14
N GLU A 118 9.75 -11.66 -13.43
CA GLU A 118 8.71 -11.73 -12.40
C GLU A 118 8.80 -13.05 -11.60
N SER A 119 9.07 -14.17 -12.28
CA SER A 119 9.21 -15.47 -11.60
C SER A 119 10.42 -15.52 -10.65
N TYR A 120 11.57 -14.98 -11.06
CA TYR A 120 12.74 -14.87 -10.18
C TYR A 120 12.51 -13.89 -9.04
N HIS A 121 11.87 -12.76 -9.32
CA HIS A 121 11.49 -11.78 -8.30
C HIS A 121 10.66 -12.44 -7.19
N GLN A 122 9.57 -13.12 -7.54
CA GLN A 122 8.71 -13.81 -6.58
C GLN A 122 9.42 -14.98 -5.86
N LEU A 123 10.23 -15.77 -6.59
CA LEU A 123 11.01 -16.86 -6.00
C LEU A 123 11.99 -16.34 -4.93
N SER A 124 12.56 -15.15 -5.14
CA SER A 124 13.50 -14.55 -4.18
C SER A 124 12.83 -14.31 -2.82
N PHE A 125 11.65 -13.68 -2.80
CA PHE A 125 10.92 -13.36 -1.57
C PHE A 125 10.29 -14.60 -0.93
N GLN A 126 9.86 -15.59 -1.72
CA GLN A 126 9.45 -16.89 -1.19
C GLN A 126 10.62 -17.60 -0.49
N THR A 127 11.82 -17.57 -1.09
CA THR A 127 13.02 -18.17 -0.52
C THR A 127 13.42 -17.48 0.79
N LEU A 128 13.35 -16.14 0.83
CA LEU A 128 13.60 -15.33 2.04
C LEU A 128 12.61 -15.66 3.17
N ALA A 129 11.32 -15.68 2.86
CA ALA A 129 10.26 -16.00 3.81
C ALA A 129 10.45 -17.39 4.44
N ASN A 130 10.78 -18.38 3.61
CA ASN A 130 11.01 -19.75 4.06
C ASN A 130 12.20 -19.85 5.02
N GLN A 131 13.27 -19.08 4.80
CA GLN A 131 14.38 -19.06 5.74
C GLN A 131 13.98 -18.49 7.08
N VAL A 132 13.29 -17.34 7.12
CA VAL A 132 12.91 -16.71 8.40
C VAL A 132 12.06 -17.68 9.22
N ARG A 133 11.10 -18.38 8.58
CA ARG A 133 10.31 -19.44 9.23
C ARG A 133 11.17 -20.54 9.81
N LYS A 134 12.17 -21.02 9.07
CA LYS A 134 13.09 -22.06 9.52
C LYS A 134 13.90 -21.60 10.73
N SER A 135 14.50 -20.41 10.67
CA SER A 135 15.28 -19.83 11.77
C SER A 135 14.45 -19.65 13.04
N VAL A 136 13.23 -19.12 12.93
CA VAL A 136 12.32 -18.94 14.07
C VAL A 136 11.91 -20.28 14.70
N ARG A 137 11.64 -21.30 13.88
CA ARG A 137 11.33 -22.68 14.33
C ARG A 137 12.50 -23.34 15.06
N SER A 138 13.73 -23.09 14.60
CA SER A 138 14.95 -23.67 15.17
C SER A 138 15.46 -22.93 16.41
N SER A 139 15.00 -21.69 16.65
CA SER A 139 15.38 -20.86 17.80
C SER A 139 15.12 -21.57 19.15
N LYS A 140 16.09 -21.47 20.06
CA LYS A 140 16.02 -22.07 21.40
C LYS A 140 14.85 -21.47 22.18
N GLY A 141 13.99 -22.33 22.73
CA GLY A 141 12.77 -21.92 23.45
C GLY A 141 11.48 -21.94 22.61
N ASN A 142 11.59 -22.02 21.28
CA ASN A 142 10.43 -22.16 20.38
C ASN A 142 10.20 -23.59 19.88
N GLN A 143 11.24 -24.45 19.89
CA GLN A 143 11.21 -25.76 19.24
C GLN A 143 10.04 -26.65 19.67
N TRP A 144 9.62 -26.59 20.94
CA TRP A 144 8.51 -27.39 21.46
C TRP A 144 7.16 -26.98 20.84
N MET A 145 6.97 -25.69 20.52
CA MET A 145 5.74 -25.15 19.91
C MET A 145 5.46 -25.70 18.51
N PHE A 146 6.44 -26.36 17.89
CA PHE A 146 6.31 -26.98 16.57
C PHE A 146 6.34 -28.52 16.63
N ARG A 147 6.43 -29.10 17.83
CA ARG A 147 6.56 -30.55 18.04
C ARG A 147 5.44 -31.17 18.86
N VAL A 148 4.74 -30.39 19.69
CA VAL A 148 3.61 -30.88 20.49
C VAL A 148 2.50 -31.35 19.56
N GLY A 149 2.21 -32.66 19.55
CA GLY A 149 1.21 -33.26 18.67
C GLY A 149 -0.16 -33.41 19.33
N HIS A 150 -0.20 -33.52 20.66
CA HIS A 150 -1.42 -33.78 21.42
C HIS A 150 -1.51 -32.94 22.69
N GLN A 151 -2.73 -32.63 23.14
CA GLN A 151 -3.01 -31.80 24.30
C GLN A 151 -2.39 -32.33 25.60
N GLU A 152 -2.27 -33.65 25.74
CA GLU A 152 -1.66 -34.28 26.92
C GLU A 152 -0.16 -33.98 27.04
N GLU A 153 0.51 -33.73 25.92
CA GLU A 153 1.94 -33.39 25.84
C GLU A 153 2.20 -31.90 26.06
N HIS A 154 1.15 -31.09 26.28
CA HIS A 154 1.28 -29.65 26.43
C HIS A 154 2.13 -29.31 27.67
N PRO A 155 3.29 -28.64 27.51
CA PRO A 155 4.29 -28.55 28.56
C PRO A 155 4.08 -27.39 29.54
N ILE A 156 3.21 -26.42 29.19
CA ILE A 156 2.97 -25.22 29.99
C ILE A 156 1.65 -25.31 30.76
N HIS A 157 1.65 -24.68 31.95
CA HIS A 157 0.52 -24.60 32.86
C HIS A 157 0.38 -23.17 33.38
N ILE A 158 -0.83 -22.79 33.77
CA ILE A 158 -1.09 -21.47 34.34
C ILE A 158 -0.37 -21.29 35.68
N HIS A 159 0.19 -20.10 35.90
CA HIS A 159 0.86 -19.76 37.13
C HIS A 159 -0.14 -19.82 38.31
N PRO A 160 0.15 -20.56 39.41
CA PRO A 160 -0.82 -20.80 40.49
C PRO A 160 -1.42 -19.54 41.11
N ALA A 161 -0.64 -18.45 41.17
CA ALA A 161 -1.11 -17.16 41.69
C ALA A 161 -2.33 -16.58 40.93
N LEU A 162 -2.58 -16.98 39.68
CA LEU A 162 -3.73 -16.54 38.88
C LEU A 162 -5.02 -17.33 39.20
N LEU A 163 -4.89 -18.48 39.87
CA LEU A 163 -6.01 -19.28 40.36
C LEU A 163 -6.39 -18.93 41.80
N GLN A 164 -5.52 -18.20 42.53
CA GLN A 164 -5.70 -17.87 43.94
C GLN A 164 -6.48 -16.56 44.11
N ARG A 165 -7.77 -16.66 44.46
CA ARG A 165 -8.58 -15.49 44.82
C ARG A 165 -8.17 -14.96 46.19
N SER A 166 -8.30 -13.65 46.38
CA SER A 166 -8.07 -13.02 47.69
C SER A 166 -9.19 -13.38 48.67
N GLU A 167 -8.88 -13.48 49.95
CA GLU A 167 -9.89 -13.64 51.01
C GLU A 167 -10.94 -12.54 50.89
N ASN A 168 -12.22 -12.92 50.93
CA ASN A 168 -13.38 -12.02 50.77
C ASN A 168 -13.55 -11.37 49.38
N SER A 169 -12.89 -11.88 48.33
CA SER A 169 -13.14 -11.45 46.94
C SER A 169 -13.60 -12.61 46.05
N LEU A 170 -14.61 -12.34 45.22
CA LEU A 170 -15.10 -13.29 44.23
C LEU A 170 -14.25 -13.29 42.95
N PHE A 171 -13.36 -12.31 42.77
CA PHE A 171 -12.64 -12.06 41.52
C PHE A 171 -11.32 -12.83 41.46
N TYR A 172 -11.03 -13.40 40.29
CA TYR A 172 -9.70 -13.92 39.99
C TYR A 172 -8.70 -12.77 39.80
N PRO A 173 -7.43 -12.95 40.18
CA PRO A 173 -6.40 -11.95 39.92
C PRO A 173 -6.27 -11.62 38.43
N VAL A 174 -6.01 -10.35 38.14
CA VAL A 174 -5.76 -9.85 36.78
C VAL A 174 -4.27 -9.53 36.64
N LEU A 175 -3.58 -10.24 35.76
CA LEU A 175 -2.22 -9.87 35.38
C LEU A 175 -2.30 -8.72 34.38
N HIS A 176 -1.58 -7.65 34.64
CA HIS A 176 -1.53 -6.47 33.78
C HIS A 176 -0.09 -6.24 33.32
N GLU A 177 0.13 -6.19 32.02
CA GLU A 177 1.38 -5.81 31.38
C GLU A 177 1.21 -4.44 30.73
N ASN A 178 2.16 -3.54 30.98
CA ASN A 178 2.33 -2.30 30.24
C ASN A 178 3.63 -2.36 29.43
N THR A 179 3.61 -1.82 28.22
CA THR A 179 4.77 -1.89 27.33
C THR A 179 4.90 -0.59 26.55
N SER A 180 6.12 -0.06 26.51
CA SER A 180 6.47 1.13 25.74
C SER A 180 6.48 0.84 24.23
N VAL A 181 6.55 1.88 23.41
CA VAL A 181 6.79 1.73 21.96
C VAL A 181 8.19 2.22 21.59
N ARG A 182 8.68 1.80 20.42
CA ARG A 182 10.01 2.22 19.94
C ARG A 182 9.94 3.54 19.17
N MET A 183 10.95 4.39 19.35
CA MET A 183 11.24 5.56 18.50
C MET A 183 12.70 5.50 18.08
N ASP A 184 12.99 5.43 16.79
CA ASP A 184 14.35 5.38 16.25
C ASP A 184 14.92 6.79 16.05
N LEU A 185 16.18 7.01 16.46
CA LEU A 185 16.96 8.18 16.04
C LEU A 185 17.73 7.89 14.75
N THR A 186 17.94 6.61 14.44
CA THR A 186 18.55 6.15 13.18
C THR A 186 17.80 4.95 12.65
N HIS A 187 17.09 5.08 11.54
CA HIS A 187 16.34 4.00 10.88
C HIS A 187 17.20 2.88 10.23
N SER A 188 18.53 2.84 10.44
CA SER A 188 19.46 1.81 9.90
C SER A 188 19.53 1.68 8.37
N GLY A 189 18.91 2.60 7.61
CA GLY A 189 18.71 2.40 6.17
C GLY A 189 17.94 1.11 5.88
N TRP A 190 17.02 0.68 6.76
CA TRP A 190 16.34 -0.63 6.68
C TRP A 190 17.25 -1.86 6.70
N SER A 191 18.53 -1.69 7.08
CA SER A 191 19.46 -2.81 7.22
C SER A 191 19.07 -3.78 8.35
N ASP A 192 18.08 -3.43 9.16
CA ASP A 192 17.49 -4.25 10.23
C ASP A 192 16.41 -5.24 9.72
N ILE A 193 16.05 -5.20 8.43
CA ILE A 193 15.31 -6.31 7.81
C ILE A 193 16.12 -7.59 8.03
N PHE A 194 15.48 -8.65 8.55
CA PHE A 194 16.15 -9.87 9.01
C PHE A 194 17.25 -10.36 8.07
N PHE A 195 16.92 -10.57 6.79
CA PHE A 195 17.90 -11.07 5.83
C PHE A 195 19.01 -10.07 5.50
N LEU A 196 18.71 -8.76 5.44
CA LEU A 196 19.72 -7.74 5.15
C LEU A 196 20.70 -7.56 6.32
N GLY A 197 20.21 -7.76 7.55
CA GLY A 197 21.05 -7.88 8.74
C GLY A 197 21.87 -9.15 8.77
N MET A 198 21.36 -10.25 8.22
CA MET A 198 22.12 -11.51 8.07
C MET A 198 23.14 -11.47 6.92
N ASP A 199 22.91 -10.67 5.87
CA ASP A 199 23.86 -10.44 4.76
C ASP A 199 25.02 -9.53 5.19
N TYR A 200 24.72 -8.42 5.88
CA TYR A 200 25.71 -7.41 6.26
C TYR A 200 25.52 -6.99 7.74
N PRO A 201 25.79 -7.91 8.70
CA PRO A 201 25.51 -7.68 10.12
C PRO A 201 26.26 -6.48 10.69
N GLU A 202 27.50 -6.26 10.26
CA GLU A 202 28.33 -5.14 10.69
C GLU A 202 27.78 -3.76 10.27
N GLY A 203 26.92 -3.70 9.25
CA GLY A 203 26.24 -2.47 8.82
C GLY A 203 24.78 -2.36 9.22
N ALA A 204 24.23 -3.34 9.95
CA ALA A 204 22.87 -3.29 10.46
C ALA A 204 22.88 -2.73 11.90
N ARG A 205 22.81 -1.40 12.02
CA ARG A 205 23.02 -0.69 13.30
C ARG A 205 21.96 0.40 13.48
N VAL A 206 21.29 0.41 14.64
CA VAL A 206 20.24 1.37 14.99
C VAL A 206 20.41 1.87 16.42
N VAL A 207 20.15 3.15 16.65
CA VAL A 207 19.85 3.73 17.96
C VAL A 207 18.36 3.98 18.06
N ASN A 208 17.70 3.39 19.05
CA ASN A 208 16.30 3.67 19.34
C ASN A 208 16.07 3.93 20.83
N LEU A 209 14.90 4.48 21.13
CA LEU A 209 14.40 4.77 22.46
C LEU A 209 13.09 4.03 22.69
N SER A 210 12.87 3.66 23.94
CA SER A 210 11.57 3.25 24.44
C SER A 210 10.83 4.45 24.98
N ILE A 211 9.62 4.72 24.50
CA ILE A 211 8.87 5.93 24.84
C ILE A 211 7.44 5.65 25.31
N ASP A 212 6.99 6.52 26.20
CA ASP A 212 5.60 6.67 26.63
C ASP A 212 4.99 7.90 25.93
N LEU A 213 3.67 7.87 25.71
CA LEU A 213 2.99 8.82 24.82
C LEU A 213 1.67 9.33 25.41
N GLY A 214 1.29 10.53 25.01
CA GLY A 214 -0.05 11.11 25.12
C GLY A 214 -0.25 12.16 24.02
N VAL A 215 -1.42 12.22 23.39
CA VAL A 215 -1.71 13.21 22.35
C VAL A 215 -1.90 14.58 22.99
N PHE A 216 -1.11 15.55 22.52
CA PHE A 216 -1.15 16.92 23.02
C PHE A 216 -2.53 17.55 22.84
N GLY A 217 -3.06 18.18 23.90
CA GLY A 217 -4.41 18.77 23.92
C GLY A 217 -5.56 17.77 24.10
N ARG A 218 -5.32 16.46 23.96
CA ARG A 218 -6.33 15.39 24.15
C ARG A 218 -6.12 14.63 25.46
N ASP A 219 -4.90 14.16 25.70
CA ASP A 219 -4.59 13.26 26.80
C ASP A 219 -4.02 14.01 28.01
N ALA A 220 -4.50 13.67 29.21
CA ALA A 220 -4.12 14.33 30.46
C ALA A 220 -2.75 13.89 31.02
N ALA A 221 -2.24 12.73 30.59
CA ALA A 221 -1.01 12.15 31.12
C ALA A 221 -0.24 11.37 30.04
N ILE A 222 1.08 11.30 30.21
CA ILE A 222 1.98 10.49 29.39
C ILE A 222 2.05 9.10 30.02
N ASN A 223 1.70 8.05 29.27
CA ASN A 223 1.68 6.68 29.76
C ASN A 223 2.27 5.70 28.72
N PRO A 224 2.73 4.51 29.15
CA PRO A 224 3.00 3.42 28.22
C PRO A 224 1.77 3.18 27.35
N PRO A 225 1.89 3.19 26.02
CA PRO A 225 0.72 3.20 25.17
C PRO A 225 0.05 1.83 25.00
N LEU A 226 0.73 0.76 25.39
CA LEU A 226 0.24 -0.61 25.24
C LEU A 226 -0.08 -1.18 26.62
N HIS A 227 -1.32 -1.61 26.80
CA HIS A 227 -1.78 -2.32 27.98
C HIS A 227 -2.40 -3.65 27.57
N THR A 228 -2.00 -4.73 28.23
CA THR A 228 -2.57 -6.06 28.03
C THR A 228 -2.91 -6.68 29.38
N TYR A 229 -4.07 -7.32 29.46
CA TYR A 229 -4.62 -7.89 30.68
C TYR A 229 -4.98 -9.34 30.47
N PHE A 230 -4.66 -10.17 31.45
CA PHE A 230 -4.93 -11.60 31.42
C PHE A 230 -5.59 -12.03 32.72
N ARG A 231 -6.61 -12.88 32.62
CA ARG A 231 -7.16 -13.59 33.77
C ARG A 231 -7.70 -14.96 33.39
N VAL A 232 -7.84 -15.81 34.40
CA VAL A 232 -8.57 -17.07 34.30
C VAL A 232 -10.07 -16.79 34.46
N ILE A 233 -10.90 -17.50 33.70
CA ILE A 233 -12.37 -17.40 33.75
C ILE A 233 -13.00 -18.79 33.93
N PRO A 234 -14.18 -18.89 34.57
CA PRO A 234 -14.86 -20.16 34.82
C PRO A 234 -15.57 -20.76 33.58
N GLU A 235 -15.54 -20.08 32.44
CA GLU A 235 -16.05 -20.59 31.17
C GLU A 235 -14.91 -21.21 30.34
N PRO A 236 -15.08 -22.40 29.71
CA PRO A 236 -14.01 -23.10 28.98
C PRO A 236 -13.79 -22.52 27.57
N VAL A 237 -13.54 -21.22 27.49
CA VAL A 237 -13.35 -20.48 26.23
C VAL A 237 -12.07 -19.63 26.27
N LEU A 238 -11.58 -19.28 25.10
CA LEU A 238 -10.58 -18.22 24.94
C LEU A 238 -11.32 -16.93 24.58
N ARG A 239 -11.51 -16.05 25.57
CA ARG A 239 -12.18 -14.76 25.38
C ARG A 239 -11.17 -13.71 24.98
N LEU A 240 -11.33 -13.14 23.80
CA LEU A 240 -10.43 -12.12 23.24
C LEU A 240 -11.17 -10.79 23.14
N THR A 241 -10.62 -9.74 23.72
CA THR A 241 -11.17 -8.38 23.65
C THR A 241 -10.11 -7.37 23.22
N SER A 242 -10.45 -6.53 22.24
CA SER A 242 -9.72 -5.29 21.95
C SER A 242 -10.61 -4.11 22.31
N ILE A 243 -10.14 -3.29 23.25
CA ILE A 243 -10.86 -2.10 23.70
C ILE A 243 -10.87 -1.03 22.58
N ASP A 244 -9.73 -0.82 21.94
CA ASP A 244 -9.52 0.19 20.89
C ASP A 244 -10.28 -0.12 19.60
N LEU A 245 -10.51 -1.40 19.28
CA LEU A 245 -11.33 -1.82 18.15
C LEU A 245 -12.81 -1.99 18.52
N ASN A 246 -13.17 -1.89 19.80
CA ASN A 246 -14.53 -2.11 20.31
C ASN A 246 -15.09 -3.50 19.93
N VAL A 247 -14.24 -4.54 19.99
CA VAL A 247 -14.58 -5.92 19.61
C VAL A 247 -14.26 -6.90 20.73
N THR A 248 -15.19 -7.83 20.97
CA THR A 248 -15.01 -8.98 21.85
C THR A 248 -15.49 -10.25 21.15
N LYS A 249 -14.82 -11.38 21.40
CA LYS A 249 -15.20 -12.68 20.86
C LYS A 249 -14.81 -13.81 21.81
N ASP A 250 -15.72 -14.77 21.98
CA ASP A 250 -15.43 -16.04 22.65
C ASP A 250 -15.03 -17.05 21.56
N VAL A 251 -13.75 -17.43 21.55
CA VAL A 251 -13.21 -18.43 20.63
C VAL A 251 -13.35 -19.80 21.28
N THR A 252 -14.09 -20.68 20.63
CA THR A 252 -14.47 -22.00 21.16
C THR A 252 -13.79 -23.18 20.44
N ASP A 253 -13.18 -22.94 19.28
CA ASP A 253 -12.53 -23.96 18.47
C ASP A 253 -11.26 -23.42 17.79
N LEU A 254 -10.42 -24.36 17.33
CA LEU A 254 -9.15 -24.04 16.70
C LEU A 254 -9.32 -23.39 15.32
N ALA A 255 -10.36 -23.76 14.56
CA ALA A 255 -10.56 -23.21 13.22
C ALA A 255 -10.80 -21.70 13.26
N ASP A 256 -11.55 -21.21 14.26
CA ASP A 256 -11.74 -19.79 14.49
C ASP A 256 -10.48 -19.09 15.03
N LEU A 257 -9.70 -19.75 15.89
CA LEU A 257 -8.45 -19.19 16.42
C LEU A 257 -7.40 -18.97 15.31
N PHE A 258 -7.30 -19.89 14.35
CA PHE A 258 -6.39 -19.79 13.21
C PHE A 258 -7.01 -19.01 12.03
N ASN A 259 -8.22 -18.48 12.16
CA ASN A 259 -8.83 -17.60 11.17
C ASN A 259 -8.52 -16.13 11.48
N PHE A 260 -7.65 -15.54 10.67
CA PHE A 260 -7.17 -14.15 10.84
C PHE A 260 -7.94 -13.11 10.01
N GLY A 261 -8.93 -13.50 9.20
CA GLY A 261 -9.64 -12.59 8.29
C GLY A 261 -11.14 -12.41 8.58
N ASN A 262 -11.71 -13.20 9.50
CA ASN A 262 -13.14 -13.15 9.81
C ASN A 262 -13.54 -12.11 10.87
N ASP A 263 -12.55 -11.49 11.55
CA ASP A 263 -12.77 -10.45 12.57
C ASP A 263 -11.53 -9.55 12.73
N TYR A 264 -11.65 -8.51 13.57
CA TYR A 264 -10.61 -7.53 13.83
C TYR A 264 -9.58 -7.96 14.91
N LEU A 265 -9.65 -9.19 15.44
CA LEU A 265 -8.82 -9.67 16.56
C LEU A 265 -7.58 -10.46 16.09
N SER A 266 -7.25 -10.40 14.79
CA SER A 266 -6.18 -11.19 14.16
C SER A 266 -4.81 -11.07 14.85
N LEU A 267 -4.40 -9.86 15.24
CA LEU A 267 -3.13 -9.64 15.96
C LEU A 267 -3.14 -10.30 17.35
N ILE A 268 -4.28 -10.31 18.03
CA ILE A 268 -4.43 -10.93 19.35
C ILE A 268 -4.37 -12.45 19.23
N LYS A 269 -5.07 -13.02 18.22
CA LYS A 269 -4.98 -14.45 17.87
C LYS A 269 -3.52 -14.83 17.57
N ALA A 270 -2.80 -14.01 16.80
CA ALA A 270 -1.39 -14.23 16.49
C ALA A 270 -0.51 -14.18 17.75
N GLY A 271 -0.77 -13.27 18.69
CA GLY A 271 -0.08 -13.22 19.98
C GLY A 271 -0.32 -14.45 20.85
N VAL A 272 -1.56 -14.96 20.88
CA VAL A 272 -1.91 -16.22 21.57
C VAL A 272 -1.09 -17.38 20.99
N ILE A 273 -1.07 -17.52 19.67
CA ILE A 273 -0.36 -18.60 18.98
C ILE A 273 1.15 -18.48 19.17
N ALA A 274 1.70 -17.28 18.96
CA ALA A 274 3.14 -17.01 19.06
C ALA A 274 3.68 -17.10 20.50
N SER A 275 2.85 -16.91 21.52
CA SER A 275 3.24 -17.12 22.92
C SER A 275 3.44 -18.59 23.30
N GLY A 276 2.94 -19.51 22.46
CA GLY A 276 2.87 -20.93 22.76
C GLY A 276 1.68 -21.33 23.64
N LEU A 277 0.75 -20.41 23.97
CA LEU A 277 -0.47 -20.77 24.70
C LEU A 277 -1.29 -21.80 23.93
N ILE A 278 -1.51 -21.55 22.63
CA ILE A 278 -2.05 -22.53 21.68
C ILE A 278 -1.07 -22.59 20.50
N PRO A 279 -0.07 -23.50 20.54
CA PRO A 279 1.05 -23.47 19.60
C PRO A 279 0.63 -23.72 18.14
N PRO A 280 1.44 -23.26 17.16
CA PRO A 280 1.18 -23.50 15.73
C PRO A 280 0.99 -24.97 15.35
N SER A 281 1.56 -25.92 16.09
CA SER A 281 1.41 -27.36 15.83
C SER A 281 -0.02 -27.88 15.97
N PHE A 282 -0.93 -27.12 16.61
CA PHE A 282 -2.35 -27.48 16.69
C PHE A 282 -3.17 -27.04 15.48
N GLU A 283 -2.64 -26.21 14.58
CA GLU A 283 -3.34 -25.79 13.37
C GLU A 283 -3.72 -27.01 12.52
N GLY A 284 -4.99 -27.10 12.13
CA GLY A 284 -5.49 -28.22 11.31
C GLY A 284 -5.67 -29.55 12.05
N THR A 285 -5.49 -29.59 13.38
CA THR A 285 -5.79 -30.79 14.18
C THR A 285 -7.25 -30.85 14.61
N ASN A 286 -7.77 -32.06 14.89
CA ASN A 286 -9.15 -32.28 15.37
C ASN A 286 -9.28 -32.16 16.90
N GLN A 287 -8.34 -31.48 17.57
CA GLN A 287 -8.33 -31.36 19.02
C GLN A 287 -9.30 -30.30 19.53
N SER A 288 -9.83 -30.52 20.73
CA SER A 288 -10.80 -29.63 21.35
C SER A 288 -10.09 -28.50 22.10
N LEU A 289 -10.36 -27.24 21.73
CA LEU A 289 -9.82 -26.08 22.46
C LEU A 289 -10.17 -26.11 23.97
N PRO A 290 -11.42 -26.44 24.39
CA PRO A 290 -11.75 -26.65 25.80
C PRO A 290 -10.89 -27.70 26.53
N GLU A 291 -10.50 -28.78 25.86
CA GLU A 291 -9.69 -29.83 26.46
C GLU A 291 -8.21 -29.39 26.58
N ILE A 292 -7.70 -28.65 25.61
CA ILE A 292 -6.40 -27.97 25.70
C ILE A 292 -6.39 -26.98 26.87
N LEU A 293 -7.43 -26.15 27.00
CA LEU A 293 -7.57 -25.22 28.13
C LEU A 293 -7.68 -25.96 29.47
N THR A 294 -8.32 -27.12 29.51
CA THR A 294 -8.37 -27.99 30.71
C THR A 294 -6.96 -28.41 31.16
N ARG A 295 -6.08 -28.74 30.21
CA ARG A 295 -4.68 -29.08 30.50
C ARG A 295 -3.88 -27.88 31.01
N ILE A 296 -4.07 -26.72 30.40
CA ILE A 296 -3.29 -25.51 30.72
C ILE A 296 -3.75 -24.87 32.04
N VAL A 297 -5.06 -24.80 32.27
CA VAL A 297 -5.68 -24.04 33.36
C VAL A 297 -6.26 -24.98 34.42
N ALA A 298 -7.45 -25.52 34.17
CA ALA A 298 -8.19 -26.45 35.01
C ALA A 298 -9.46 -26.94 34.27
N PRO A 299 -10.06 -28.09 34.67
CA PRO A 299 -11.28 -28.59 34.06
C PRO A 299 -12.43 -27.56 34.03
N GLY A 300 -13.02 -27.37 32.85
CA GLY A 300 -14.14 -26.46 32.64
C GLY A 300 -13.78 -24.97 32.70
N MET A 301 -12.51 -24.61 32.84
CA MET A 301 -12.04 -23.23 32.90
C MET A 301 -11.38 -22.79 31.60
N GLY A 302 -11.36 -21.49 31.39
CA GLY A 302 -10.74 -20.86 30.23
C GLY A 302 -9.99 -19.60 30.63
N VAL A 303 -9.67 -18.77 29.64
CA VAL A 303 -8.88 -17.56 29.86
C VAL A 303 -9.45 -16.38 29.09
N GLU A 304 -9.22 -15.19 29.61
CA GLU A 304 -9.58 -13.94 28.97
C GLU A 304 -8.33 -13.08 28.78
N LEU A 305 -8.16 -12.60 27.55
CA LEU A 305 -7.10 -11.70 27.12
C LEU A 305 -7.73 -10.41 26.60
N VAL A 306 -7.37 -9.29 27.24
CA VAL A 306 -7.85 -7.95 26.88
C VAL A 306 -6.67 -7.09 26.47
N THR A 307 -6.80 -6.38 25.37
CA THR A 307 -5.79 -5.42 24.89
C THR A 307 -6.36 -4.02 24.82
N ARG A 308 -5.50 -3.03 25.07
CA ARG A 308 -5.79 -1.61 24.92
C ARG A 308 -4.56 -0.89 24.39
N VAL A 309 -4.72 -0.26 23.23
CA VAL A 309 -3.77 0.72 22.70
C VAL A 309 -4.33 2.11 22.98
N ASN A 310 -3.53 3.02 23.55
CA ASN A 310 -3.96 4.39 23.88
C ASN A 310 -4.12 5.29 22.64
N ASP A 311 -5.07 4.95 21.77
CA ASP A 311 -5.52 5.71 20.58
C ASP A 311 -4.37 6.39 19.81
N ILE A 312 -3.27 5.63 19.60
CA ILE A 312 -2.18 6.06 18.75
C ILE A 312 -2.64 5.90 17.30
N PRO A 313 -2.52 6.95 16.48
CA PRO A 313 -2.75 6.88 15.04
C PRO A 313 -2.16 5.66 14.34
N LYS A 314 -2.93 5.02 13.47
CA LYS A 314 -2.39 4.07 12.49
C LYS A 314 -1.37 4.81 11.60
N GLY A 315 -0.24 4.18 11.34
CA GLY A 315 0.85 4.80 10.55
C GLY A 315 1.83 5.65 11.37
N SER A 316 1.77 5.58 12.71
CA SER A 316 2.65 6.34 13.62
C SER A 316 4.13 6.01 13.58
N ARG A 317 4.52 4.92 12.91
CA ARG A 317 5.92 4.48 12.76
C ARG A 317 6.63 4.11 14.07
N PHE A 318 5.90 4.00 15.19
CA PHE A 318 6.42 3.50 16.47
C PHE A 318 6.42 1.97 16.62
N ALA A 319 6.17 1.23 15.52
CA ALA A 319 5.99 -0.23 15.53
C ALA A 319 4.99 -0.72 16.59
N VAL A 320 3.83 -0.06 16.68
CA VAL A 320 2.78 -0.34 17.69
C VAL A 320 2.33 -1.80 17.63
N SER A 321 2.13 -2.36 16.43
CA SER A 321 1.69 -3.76 16.24
C SER A 321 2.69 -4.78 16.82
N THR A 322 3.97 -4.60 16.52
CA THR A 322 5.04 -5.51 16.97
C THR A 322 5.26 -5.42 18.47
N ASN A 323 5.23 -4.20 19.03
CA ASN A 323 5.33 -4.01 20.47
C ASN A 323 4.07 -4.53 21.18
N LEU A 324 2.88 -4.46 20.56
CA LEU A 324 1.65 -5.06 21.11
C LEU A 324 1.74 -6.59 21.11
N LEU A 325 2.25 -7.21 20.03
CA LEU A 325 2.60 -8.64 20.05
C LEU A 325 3.59 -8.94 21.17
N GLY A 326 4.65 -8.14 21.31
CA GLY A 326 5.60 -8.25 22.41
C GLY A 326 4.94 -8.19 23.80
N SER A 327 3.99 -7.28 23.99
CA SER A 327 3.21 -7.13 25.23
C SER A 327 2.36 -8.37 25.51
N ILE A 328 1.59 -8.85 24.52
CA ILE A 328 0.74 -10.06 24.64
C ILE A 328 1.60 -11.28 24.95
N ILE A 329 2.70 -11.47 24.21
CA ILE A 329 3.60 -12.61 24.38
C ILE A 329 4.25 -12.57 25.76
N SER A 330 4.72 -11.40 26.22
CA SER A 330 5.29 -11.23 27.56
C SER A 330 4.27 -11.59 28.64
N LEU A 331 3.05 -11.07 28.54
CA LEU A 331 1.96 -11.34 29.47
C LEU A 331 1.61 -12.83 29.54
N LEU A 332 1.47 -13.49 28.39
CA LEU A 332 1.12 -14.92 28.32
C LEU A 332 2.27 -15.82 28.78
N MET A 333 3.52 -15.47 28.47
CA MET A 333 4.70 -16.18 28.97
C MET A 333 4.78 -16.11 30.51
N ARG A 334 4.49 -14.95 31.10
CA ARG A 334 4.40 -14.79 32.57
C ARG A 334 3.25 -15.60 33.15
N ALA A 335 2.07 -15.52 32.54
CA ALA A 335 0.89 -16.23 32.98
C ALA A 335 1.08 -17.75 32.94
N THR A 336 1.98 -18.27 32.11
CA THR A 336 2.21 -19.71 31.90
C THR A 336 3.55 -20.22 32.46
N GLY A 337 4.24 -19.41 33.27
CA GLY A 337 5.49 -19.80 33.92
C GLY A 337 6.69 -19.96 32.98
N GLN A 338 6.62 -19.41 31.77
CA GLN A 338 7.74 -19.40 30.81
C GLN A 338 8.78 -18.32 31.12
N THR A 339 8.45 -17.37 32.00
CA THR A 339 9.39 -16.39 32.58
C THR A 339 9.67 -16.74 34.04
N LYS A 340 10.80 -16.26 34.56
CA LYS A 340 11.20 -16.42 35.96
C LYS A 340 10.26 -15.69 36.92
N ASN A 341 9.86 -14.46 36.57
CA ASN A 341 9.04 -13.60 37.42
C ASN A 341 7.65 -13.36 36.81
N LEU A 342 6.61 -13.42 37.66
CA LEU A 342 5.24 -13.05 37.30
C LEU A 342 5.06 -11.52 37.21
N GLU A 343 5.69 -10.79 38.13
CA GLU A 343 5.64 -9.31 38.25
C GLU A 343 7.02 -8.69 37.95
N GLY A 344 7.04 -7.44 37.49
CA GLY A 344 8.26 -6.69 37.22
C GLY A 344 8.78 -6.78 35.77
N GLY A 345 10.07 -6.50 35.58
CA GLY A 345 10.71 -6.53 34.26
C GLY A 345 11.10 -7.95 33.79
N LEU A 346 11.42 -8.08 32.51
CA LEU A 346 11.96 -9.31 31.90
C LEU A 346 13.49 -9.40 32.00
N GLU A 347 14.03 -10.61 32.07
CA GLU A 347 15.46 -10.87 31.87
C GLU A 347 15.85 -10.74 30.39
N GLU A 348 17.15 -10.54 30.08
CA GLU A 348 17.60 -10.35 28.69
C GLU A 348 17.27 -11.55 27.78
N SER A 349 17.46 -12.77 28.30
CA SER A 349 17.09 -14.01 27.59
C SER A 349 15.59 -14.07 27.26
N GLU A 350 14.75 -13.61 28.18
CA GLU A 350 13.30 -13.57 28.03
C GLU A 350 12.88 -12.52 27.00
N ARG A 351 13.47 -11.31 27.02
CA ARG A 351 13.21 -10.28 26.01
C ARG A 351 13.58 -10.75 24.60
N ARG A 352 14.73 -11.43 24.46
CA ARG A 352 15.15 -12.03 23.18
C ARG A 352 14.17 -13.10 22.69
N LEU A 353 13.64 -13.91 23.59
CA LEU A 353 12.63 -14.92 23.25
C LEU A 353 11.30 -14.25 22.84
N VAL A 354 10.86 -13.22 23.56
CA VAL A 354 9.69 -12.39 23.21
C VAL A 354 9.88 -11.80 21.80
N ALA A 355 11.03 -11.19 21.50
CA ALA A 355 11.32 -10.67 20.17
C ALA A 355 11.26 -11.79 19.10
N SER A 356 11.89 -12.94 19.34
CA SER A 356 11.81 -14.10 18.44
C SER A 356 10.38 -14.54 18.14
N ARG A 357 9.50 -14.49 19.14
CA ARG A 357 8.10 -14.88 19.01
C ARG A 357 7.24 -13.76 18.43
N ALA A 358 7.55 -12.50 18.68
CA ALA A 358 6.89 -11.38 18.02
C ALA A 358 7.10 -11.47 16.51
N ILE A 359 8.32 -11.81 16.07
CA ILE A 359 8.60 -12.12 14.66
C ILE A 359 7.71 -13.25 14.17
N LEU A 360 7.61 -14.36 14.91
CA LEU A 360 6.70 -15.45 14.55
C LEU A 360 5.25 -14.94 14.36
N GLY A 361 4.75 -14.17 15.33
CA GLY A 361 3.39 -13.61 15.31
C GLY A 361 3.15 -12.67 14.13
N GLU A 362 4.12 -11.83 13.78
CA GLU A 362 4.06 -10.98 12.59
C GLU A 362 3.92 -11.82 11.31
N TRP A 363 4.75 -12.84 11.16
CA TRP A 363 4.74 -13.69 9.97
C TRP A 363 3.48 -14.56 9.86
N ILE A 364 2.96 -15.05 11.00
CA ILE A 364 1.66 -15.75 11.05
C ILE A 364 0.53 -14.79 10.66
N GLY A 365 0.55 -13.56 11.17
CA GLY A 365 -0.38 -12.49 10.84
C GLY A 365 -0.18 -11.84 9.47
N GLY A 366 0.88 -12.21 8.73
CA GLY A 366 1.15 -11.77 7.36
C GLY A 366 1.97 -10.48 7.20
N SER A 367 2.54 -9.90 8.26
CA SER A 367 3.47 -8.76 8.19
C SER A 367 4.94 -9.22 8.32
N GLY A 368 5.86 -8.66 7.54
CA GLY A 368 7.30 -8.97 7.63
C GLY A 368 8.12 -7.74 8.05
N GLY A 369 8.25 -7.49 9.36
CA GLY A 369 8.93 -6.30 9.90
C GLY A 369 10.47 -6.41 10.00
N GLY A 370 11.09 -5.40 10.61
CA GLY A 370 12.51 -5.43 10.98
C GLY A 370 12.69 -5.83 12.44
N TRP A 371 13.84 -6.39 12.83
CA TRP A 371 14.03 -6.84 14.23
C TRP A 371 13.94 -5.70 15.25
N GLN A 372 14.16 -4.45 14.84
CA GLN A 372 14.15 -3.29 15.76
C GLN A 372 12.75 -2.96 16.28
N ASP A 373 11.71 -3.46 15.61
CA ASP A 373 10.31 -3.12 15.88
C ASP A 373 9.84 -3.59 17.26
N SER A 374 10.46 -4.64 17.79
CA SER A 374 10.27 -5.13 19.17
C SER A 374 11.00 -4.32 20.25
N GLY A 375 11.63 -3.20 19.86
CA GLY A 375 12.49 -2.41 20.75
C GLY A 375 11.79 -1.85 21.99
N GLY A 376 10.47 -1.68 22.00
CA GLY A 376 9.72 -1.19 23.16
C GLY A 376 9.70 -2.15 24.36
N VAL A 377 10.10 -3.41 24.15
CA VAL A 377 10.25 -4.42 25.22
C VAL A 377 11.47 -4.11 26.11
N TRP A 378 12.52 -3.51 25.56
CA TRP A 378 13.72 -3.10 26.30
C TRP A 378 13.55 -1.69 26.89
N PRO A 379 14.29 -1.34 27.95
CA PRO A 379 14.23 0.00 28.53
C PRO A 379 15.11 1.03 27.80
N GLY A 380 14.76 2.31 27.97
CA GLY A 380 15.62 3.47 27.76
C GLY A 380 16.14 3.65 26.33
N ILE A 381 17.29 4.33 26.24
CA ILE A 381 18.04 4.54 25.00
C ILE A 381 18.94 3.33 24.77
N LYS A 382 18.94 2.77 23.56
CA LYS A 382 19.70 1.56 23.25
C LYS A 382 20.28 1.56 21.85
N ALA A 383 21.47 0.99 21.75
CA ALA A 383 22.11 0.61 20.51
C ALA A 383 21.76 -0.85 20.21
N ILE A 384 21.31 -1.11 18.98
CA ILE A 384 20.96 -2.45 18.51
C ILE A 384 21.75 -2.74 17.24
N GLN A 385 22.42 -3.89 17.20
CA GLN A 385 23.38 -4.22 16.15
C GLN A 385 23.22 -5.67 15.68
N GLY A 386 23.34 -5.87 14.37
CA GLY A 386 23.48 -7.20 13.79
C GLY A 386 24.73 -7.92 14.32
N THR A 387 24.67 -9.25 14.36
CA THR A 387 25.75 -10.09 14.89
C THR A 387 26.13 -11.15 13.87
N PHE A 388 27.42 -11.46 13.78
CA PHE A 388 27.93 -12.55 12.97
C PHE A 388 27.46 -13.90 13.53
N ALA A 389 27.12 -14.83 12.64
CA ALA A 389 26.79 -16.19 13.02
C ALA A 389 28.05 -16.94 13.47
N GLN A 390 27.95 -17.66 14.59
CA GLN A 390 29.02 -18.44 15.20
C GLN A 390 28.61 -19.90 15.34
N GLU A 391 29.58 -20.78 15.56
CA GLU A 391 29.31 -22.21 15.79
C GLU A 391 28.32 -22.39 16.95
N GLY A 392 27.21 -23.10 16.69
CA GLY A 392 26.09 -23.27 17.61
C GLY A 392 24.85 -22.42 17.29
N ASP A 393 24.99 -21.38 16.46
CA ASP A 393 23.84 -20.66 15.92
C ASP A 393 23.14 -21.47 14.81
N PRO A 394 21.79 -21.43 14.70
CA PRO A 394 21.07 -22.10 13.61
C PRO A 394 21.50 -21.64 12.21
N GLU A 395 22.04 -20.43 12.12
CA GLU A 395 22.47 -19.77 10.89
C GLU A 395 23.93 -20.06 10.48
N PHE A 396 24.73 -20.73 11.33
CA PHE A 396 26.14 -20.98 11.05
C PHE A 396 26.33 -21.85 9.80
N GLY A 397 27.17 -21.38 8.87
CA GLY A 397 27.37 -22.02 7.55
C GLY A 397 26.23 -21.82 6.55
N ILE A 398 25.15 -21.12 6.92
CA ILE A 398 23.99 -20.81 6.06
C ILE A 398 23.98 -19.32 5.68
N SER A 399 24.30 -18.43 6.62
CA SER A 399 24.39 -16.97 6.43
C SER A 399 25.55 -16.34 7.21
N ARG A 400 25.86 -15.07 6.91
CA ARG A 400 26.95 -14.33 7.59
C ARG A 400 26.55 -13.88 9.00
N GLY A 401 25.31 -13.45 9.19
CA GLY A 401 24.77 -12.99 10.47
C GLY A 401 23.64 -13.87 11.01
N THR A 402 23.27 -13.62 12.28
CA THR A 402 22.18 -14.29 13.00
C THR A 402 20.84 -13.60 12.78
N LEU A 403 19.73 -14.33 13.01
CA LEU A 403 18.37 -13.77 12.90
C LEU A 403 18.13 -12.60 13.87
N LEU A 404 18.53 -12.78 15.14
CA LEU A 404 18.30 -11.80 16.19
C LEU A 404 19.53 -10.92 16.39
N PRO A 405 19.34 -9.61 16.59
CA PRO A 405 20.42 -8.67 16.85
C PRO A 405 20.87 -8.74 18.32
N ARG A 406 21.87 -7.93 18.70
CA ARG A 406 22.23 -7.66 20.09
C ARG A 406 21.74 -6.29 20.54
N HIS A 407 21.09 -6.22 21.70
CA HIS A 407 20.65 -4.98 22.33
C HIS A 407 21.66 -4.56 23.41
N ARG A 408 22.06 -3.29 23.40
CA ARG A 408 22.88 -2.66 24.45
C ARG A 408 22.19 -1.38 24.92
N VAL A 409 21.66 -1.40 26.14
CA VAL A 409 21.09 -0.22 26.79
C VAL A 409 22.24 0.73 27.14
N LEU A 410 22.16 1.99 26.69
CA LEU A 410 23.21 2.99 26.90
C LEU A 410 23.08 3.57 28.31
N GLN A 411 24.11 3.39 29.13
CA GLN A 411 24.14 3.87 30.53
C GLN A 411 25.56 4.34 30.91
N GLY A 412 25.68 5.10 32.00
CA GLY A 412 26.97 5.56 32.51
C GLY A 412 27.73 6.41 31.48
N GLU A 413 28.99 6.09 31.22
CA GLU A 413 29.84 6.84 30.28
C GLU A 413 29.40 6.75 28.80
N GLU A 414 28.45 5.88 28.46
CA GLU A 414 27.92 5.73 27.10
C GLU A 414 26.83 6.75 26.75
N ALA A 415 26.29 7.48 27.74
CA ALA A 415 25.28 8.52 27.54
C ALA A 415 25.49 9.67 28.54
N HIS A 416 25.37 10.92 28.09
CA HIS A 416 25.44 12.06 29.00
C HIS A 416 24.33 11.94 30.07
N PRO A 417 24.58 12.29 31.35
CA PRO A 417 23.59 12.16 32.42
C PRO A 417 22.25 12.85 32.13
N GLU A 418 22.30 14.00 31.44
CA GLU A 418 21.12 14.77 31.02
C GLU A 418 20.66 14.48 29.59
N ALA A 419 21.25 13.51 28.87
CA ALA A 419 20.92 13.26 27.46
C ALA A 419 19.41 13.01 27.27
N ALA A 420 18.83 12.16 28.12
CA ALA A 420 17.41 11.85 28.07
C ALA A 420 16.53 13.10 28.22
N GLU A 421 16.82 13.95 29.21
CA GLU A 421 16.05 15.18 29.46
C GLU A 421 16.21 16.19 28.32
N ARG A 422 17.44 16.39 27.83
CA ARG A 422 17.72 17.32 26.74
C ARG A 422 17.04 16.92 25.44
N ILE A 423 16.97 15.62 25.12
CA ILE A 423 16.24 15.11 23.95
C ILE A 423 14.73 15.36 24.13
N MET A 424 14.15 15.01 25.29
CA MET A 424 12.72 15.23 25.56
C MET A 424 12.33 16.70 25.48
N LYS A 425 13.20 17.61 25.93
CA LYS A 425 12.98 19.06 25.87
C LYS A 425 13.33 19.68 24.54
N SER A 426 13.74 18.94 23.51
CA SER A 426 14.12 19.54 22.21
C SER A 426 13.43 18.91 21.01
N LEU A 427 12.93 17.68 21.12
CA LEU A 427 12.30 16.97 20.01
C LEU A 427 10.78 17.08 20.10
N VAL A 428 10.19 17.89 19.22
CA VAL A 428 8.74 17.92 18.98
C VAL A 428 8.38 16.69 18.16
N LEU A 429 7.69 15.74 18.79
CA LEU A 429 7.26 14.48 18.19
C LEU A 429 5.85 14.62 17.60
N MET A 430 5.63 14.16 16.37
CA MET A 430 4.40 14.45 15.64
C MET A 430 3.97 13.35 14.66
N HIS A 431 2.72 13.43 14.22
CA HIS A 431 2.12 12.63 13.16
C HIS A 431 1.48 13.54 12.11
N GLY A 432 1.91 13.44 10.85
CA GLY A 432 1.43 14.30 9.76
C GLY A 432 0.02 13.99 9.24
N GLY A 433 -0.57 12.89 9.68
CA GLY A 433 -1.94 12.47 9.33
C GLY A 433 -2.01 11.60 8.07
N MET A 434 -0.88 11.35 7.40
CA MET A 434 -0.81 10.44 6.25
C MET A 434 -0.62 8.99 6.72
N ALA A 435 -1.20 8.05 5.96
CA ALA A 435 -1.01 6.61 6.17
C ALA A 435 -0.54 5.98 4.85
N SER A 436 0.66 5.40 4.86
CA SER A 436 1.28 4.81 3.67
C SER A 436 1.66 3.35 3.89
N ASN A 437 1.37 2.51 2.90
CA ASN A 437 1.84 1.13 2.88
C ASN A 437 3.34 1.10 2.59
N VAL A 438 4.13 0.61 3.53
CA VAL A 438 5.59 0.50 3.39
C VAL A 438 6.06 -0.88 2.94
N GLY A 439 5.13 -1.83 2.71
CA GLY A 439 5.47 -3.17 2.20
C GLY A 439 6.34 -3.14 0.94
N PRO A 440 5.97 -2.41 -0.13
CA PRO A 440 6.78 -2.32 -1.34
C PRO A 440 8.18 -1.70 -1.12
N ILE A 441 8.34 -0.85 -0.10
CA ILE A 441 9.66 -0.27 0.24
C ILE A 441 10.60 -1.36 0.77
N LEU A 442 10.08 -2.33 1.52
CA LEU A 442 10.89 -3.45 2.01
C LEU A 442 11.48 -4.28 0.87
N GLU A 443 10.67 -4.55 -0.16
CA GLU A 443 11.08 -5.29 -1.35
C GLU A 443 12.15 -4.50 -2.13
N MET A 444 11.87 -3.24 -2.42
CA MET A 444 12.78 -2.28 -3.07
C MET A 444 14.16 -2.20 -2.39
N VAL A 445 14.19 -1.99 -1.08
CA VAL A 445 15.48 -1.88 -0.35
C VAL A 445 16.22 -3.21 -0.38
N SER A 446 15.49 -4.33 -0.26
CA SER A 446 16.08 -5.65 -0.32
C SER A 446 16.76 -5.91 -1.67
N GLU A 447 16.09 -5.57 -2.77
CA GLU A 447 16.65 -5.64 -4.13
C GLU A 447 17.90 -4.78 -4.27
N LYS A 448 17.80 -3.49 -3.98
CA LYS A 448 18.91 -2.52 -4.09
C LYS A 448 20.16 -2.97 -3.35
N TYR A 449 19.99 -3.47 -2.13
CA TYR A 449 21.11 -3.94 -1.33
C TYR A 449 21.71 -5.23 -1.88
N LEU A 450 20.90 -6.21 -2.27
CA LEU A 450 21.41 -7.49 -2.78
C LEU A 450 22.10 -7.34 -4.15
N LEU A 451 21.64 -6.40 -4.98
CA LEU A 451 22.28 -6.00 -6.23
C LEU A 451 23.52 -5.11 -6.02
N ARG A 452 23.73 -4.58 -4.81
CA ARG A 452 24.80 -3.64 -4.46
C ARG A 452 24.81 -2.42 -5.41
N GLY A 453 23.63 -1.82 -5.63
CA GLY A 453 23.52 -0.58 -6.41
C GLY A 453 24.50 0.48 -5.92
N GLU A 454 25.22 1.13 -6.83
CA GLU A 454 26.39 1.96 -6.50
C GLU A 454 26.04 3.10 -5.54
N LYS A 455 24.96 3.84 -5.86
CA LYS A 455 24.49 4.99 -5.08
C LYS A 455 23.97 4.55 -3.72
N GLU A 456 23.16 3.50 -3.71
CA GLU A 456 22.50 2.95 -2.54
C GLU A 456 23.50 2.31 -1.57
N TRP A 457 24.52 1.63 -2.09
CA TRP A 457 25.58 1.03 -1.29
C TRP A 457 26.43 2.10 -0.61
N ASN A 458 26.81 3.15 -1.34
CA ASN A 458 27.52 4.30 -0.77
C ASN A 458 26.68 5.02 0.29
N ALA A 459 25.38 5.23 0.02
CA ALA A 459 24.44 5.79 0.99
C ALA A 459 24.34 4.93 2.26
N ARG A 460 24.28 3.60 2.13
CA ARG A 460 24.28 2.66 3.27
C ARG A 460 25.55 2.80 4.12
N GLN A 461 26.72 3.02 3.51
CA GLN A 461 27.97 3.31 4.22
C GLN A 461 27.96 4.69 4.92
N GLN A 462 27.30 5.68 4.33
CA GLN A 462 27.13 6.98 4.95
C GLN A 462 26.23 6.90 6.19
N THR A 463 25.13 6.14 6.13
CA THR A 463 24.27 5.90 7.31
C THR A 463 25.06 5.32 8.48
N ASN A 464 26.03 4.45 8.21
CA ASN A 464 26.94 3.91 9.22
C ASN A 464 27.78 4.99 9.93
N ARG A 465 28.29 5.98 9.19
CA ARG A 465 29.04 7.10 9.79
C ARG A 465 28.13 8.00 10.62
N ILE A 466 26.92 8.25 10.14
CA ILE A 466 25.90 9.05 10.85
C ILE A 466 25.47 8.36 12.15
N TYR A 467 25.36 7.04 12.15
CA TYR A 467 25.12 6.26 13.37
C TYR A 467 26.18 6.54 14.45
N ASP A 468 27.46 6.54 14.08
CA ASP A 468 28.56 6.80 15.03
C ASP A 468 28.51 8.27 15.54
N GLN A 469 28.14 9.22 14.67
CA GLN A 469 27.91 10.63 15.05
C GLN A 469 26.77 10.78 16.07
N ILE A 470 25.66 10.07 15.86
CA ILE A 470 24.50 10.11 16.77
C ILE A 470 24.83 9.51 18.12
N LEU A 471 25.55 8.38 18.16
CA LEU A 471 26.05 7.84 19.43
C LEU A 471 26.96 8.84 20.16
N ASN A 472 27.86 9.50 19.44
CA ASN A 472 28.73 10.51 20.04
C ASN A 472 27.94 11.71 20.58
N ALA A 473 26.92 12.20 19.85
CA ALA A 473 26.05 13.29 20.29
C ALA A 473 25.26 12.93 21.56
N ILE A 474 24.78 11.69 21.68
CA ILE A 474 24.12 11.18 22.90
C ILE A 474 25.13 11.11 24.06
N LYS A 475 26.35 10.64 23.78
CA LYS A 475 27.43 10.56 24.77
C LYS A 475 27.83 11.93 25.32
N THR A 476 27.88 12.96 24.47
CA THR A 476 28.26 14.33 24.87
C THR A 476 27.09 15.21 25.30
N GLY A 477 25.84 14.79 25.03
CA GLY A 477 24.64 15.58 25.32
C GLY A 477 24.44 16.77 24.38
N ASP A 478 24.98 16.70 23.16
CA ASP A 478 24.90 17.74 22.13
C ASP A 478 23.68 17.54 21.23
N ILE A 479 22.61 18.27 21.54
CA ILE A 479 21.34 18.20 20.81
C ILE A 479 21.41 18.80 19.41
N LYS A 480 22.23 19.84 19.20
CA LYS A 480 22.38 20.45 17.86
C LYS A 480 23.04 19.46 16.91
N SER A 481 24.12 18.82 17.36
CA SER A 481 24.77 17.75 16.59
C SER A 481 23.85 16.56 16.37
N LEU A 482 23.02 16.19 17.36
CA LEU A 482 22.03 15.12 17.21
C LEU A 482 21.01 15.46 16.11
N GLY A 483 20.35 16.63 16.19
CA GLY A 483 19.36 17.07 15.22
C GLY A 483 19.93 17.24 13.81
N ALA A 484 21.15 17.79 13.69
CA ALA A 484 21.84 17.92 12.41
C ALA A 484 22.17 16.55 11.79
N SER A 485 22.56 15.57 12.62
CA SER A 485 22.87 14.21 12.15
C SER A 485 21.62 13.48 11.66
N THR A 486 20.48 13.60 12.37
CA THR A 486 19.21 13.01 11.92
C THR A 486 18.71 13.66 10.63
N ALA A 487 18.86 14.98 10.51
CA ALA A 487 18.50 15.73 9.31
C ALA A 487 19.38 15.29 8.12
N SER A 488 20.70 15.23 8.30
CA SER A 488 21.65 14.80 7.28
C SER A 488 21.37 13.37 6.81
N ASN A 489 20.97 12.48 7.72
CA ASN A 489 20.57 11.11 7.37
C ASN A 489 19.37 11.11 6.41
N TRP A 490 18.38 11.95 6.69
CA TRP A 490 17.18 12.06 5.88
C TRP A 490 17.41 12.78 4.55
N GLU A 491 18.10 13.92 4.54
CA GLU A 491 18.37 14.71 3.34
C GLU A 491 19.31 13.97 2.36
N GLY A 492 20.21 13.10 2.85
CA GLY A 492 21.19 12.38 2.03
C GLY A 492 20.86 10.89 1.83
N PRO A 493 21.42 10.00 2.66
CA PRO A 493 21.41 8.57 2.38
C PRO A 493 20.01 7.96 2.32
N ILE A 494 19.05 8.41 3.16
CA ILE A 494 17.67 7.92 3.11
C ILE A 494 17.05 8.14 1.74
N LYS A 495 17.05 9.39 1.25
CA LYS A 495 16.46 9.74 -0.05
C LYS A 495 17.19 9.05 -1.21
N THR A 496 18.47 8.74 -1.05
CA THR A 496 19.21 7.96 -2.05
C THR A 496 18.75 6.49 -2.08
N ILE A 497 18.59 5.86 -0.92
CA ILE A 497 18.17 4.45 -0.82
C ILE A 497 16.68 4.30 -1.19
N ILE A 498 15.86 5.23 -0.71
CA ILE A 498 14.40 5.25 -0.84
C ILE A 498 14.01 6.65 -1.36
N PRO A 499 13.99 6.85 -2.68
CA PRO A 499 13.61 8.14 -3.27
C PRO A 499 12.25 8.67 -2.76
N TRP A 500 11.32 7.75 -2.49
CA TRP A 500 9.96 8.03 -2.02
C TRP A 500 9.83 8.12 -0.50
N ALA A 501 10.95 8.17 0.24
CA ALA A 501 10.92 8.35 1.69
C ALA A 501 10.44 9.74 2.10
N SER A 502 10.59 10.73 1.21
CA SER A 502 10.01 12.06 1.38
C SER A 502 8.67 12.18 0.66
N THR A 503 7.87 13.12 1.13
CA THR A 503 6.63 13.54 0.49
C THR A 503 6.65 15.06 0.34
N PHE A 504 5.95 15.59 -0.64
CA PHE A 504 5.79 17.04 -0.78
C PHE A 504 5.28 17.70 0.50
N PHE A 505 4.33 17.07 1.21
CA PHE A 505 3.87 17.54 2.52
C PHE A 505 5.01 17.70 3.53
N THR A 506 5.90 16.69 3.63
CA THR A 506 7.06 16.74 4.52
C THR A 506 8.03 17.86 4.16
N GLU A 507 8.33 18.04 2.87
CA GLU A 507 9.19 19.14 2.41
C GLU A 507 8.61 20.50 2.79
N GLN A 508 7.30 20.69 2.59
CA GLN A 508 6.61 21.95 2.90
C GLN A 508 6.64 22.28 4.39
N ILE A 509 6.36 21.31 5.28
CA ILE A 509 6.38 21.57 6.72
C ILE A 509 7.80 21.87 7.21
N ILE A 510 8.83 21.24 6.65
CA ILE A 510 10.23 21.53 6.99
C ILE A 510 10.60 22.93 6.51
N ALA A 511 10.23 23.31 5.28
CA ALA A 511 10.49 24.64 4.74
C ALA A 511 9.81 25.73 5.58
N LYS A 512 8.52 25.55 5.94
CA LYS A 512 7.77 26.47 6.81
C LYS A 512 8.40 26.56 8.21
N ALA A 513 8.80 25.44 8.81
CA ALA A 513 9.46 25.42 10.11
C ALA A 513 10.84 26.10 10.09
N LYS A 514 11.70 25.80 9.10
CA LYS A 514 13.01 26.46 8.92
C LYS A 514 12.82 27.98 8.79
N LYS A 515 11.85 28.42 8.01
CA LYS A 515 11.53 29.85 7.83
C LYS A 515 11.01 30.51 9.11
N GLN A 516 10.14 29.84 9.86
CA GLN A 516 9.49 30.41 11.04
C GLN A 516 10.39 30.38 12.29
N PHE A 517 11.25 29.38 12.45
CA PHE A 517 12.04 29.16 13.66
C PHE A 517 13.48 29.69 13.52
N GLY A 518 14.03 29.78 12.29
CA GLY A 518 15.39 30.29 12.06
C GLY A 518 16.44 29.47 12.79
N GLU A 519 17.33 30.14 13.54
CA GLU A 519 18.41 29.52 14.32
C GLU A 519 17.93 28.57 15.43
N ASP A 520 16.66 28.66 15.82
CA ASP A 520 16.06 27.77 16.81
C ASP A 520 15.60 26.44 16.21
N TYR A 521 15.73 26.23 14.89
CA TYR A 521 15.54 24.94 14.23
C TYR A 521 16.85 24.14 14.18
N TYR A 522 16.90 22.98 14.81
CA TYR A 522 18.11 22.16 14.90
C TYR A 522 18.14 20.95 13.96
N GLY A 523 16.98 20.47 13.49
CA GLY A 523 16.94 19.40 12.49
C GLY A 523 15.62 18.65 12.40
N PHE A 524 15.54 17.75 11.42
CA PHE A 524 14.40 16.86 11.19
C PHE A 524 14.74 15.42 11.56
N LEU A 525 13.73 14.69 12.01
CA LEU A 525 13.79 13.25 12.26
C LEU A 525 12.63 12.55 11.53
N MET A 526 12.96 11.67 10.59
CA MET A 526 12.00 10.73 10.03
C MET A 526 11.94 9.49 10.92
N LEU A 527 10.74 9.02 11.25
CA LEU A 527 10.56 7.77 12.00
C LEU A 527 10.20 6.63 11.06
N GLY A 528 10.83 5.48 11.26
CA GLY A 528 10.63 4.32 10.39
C GLY A 528 11.07 4.60 8.95
N GLY A 529 10.30 4.11 7.97
CA GLY A 529 10.76 4.02 6.57
C GLY A 529 10.15 4.98 5.56
N MET A 530 9.27 5.90 5.97
CA MET A 530 8.65 6.90 5.10
C MET A 530 8.08 8.05 5.93
N SER A 531 8.27 9.30 5.51
CA SER A 531 7.75 10.50 6.17
C SER A 531 6.24 10.73 5.92
N GLY A 532 5.66 11.77 6.52
CA GLY A 532 4.23 12.11 6.44
C GLY A 532 3.34 11.43 7.48
N GLY A 533 3.78 10.28 8.01
CA GLY A 533 3.23 9.65 9.21
C GLY A 533 3.93 10.16 10.47
N GLY A 534 4.55 9.27 11.24
CA GLY A 534 5.40 9.61 12.39
C GLY A 534 6.69 10.35 12.01
N MET A 535 6.95 11.49 12.66
CA MET A 535 8.09 12.38 12.39
C MET A 535 8.49 13.14 13.67
N GLY A 536 9.63 13.84 13.64
CA GLY A 536 10.03 14.76 14.69
C GLY A 536 10.83 15.96 14.18
N MET A 537 10.83 17.05 14.94
CA MET A 537 11.64 18.25 14.70
C MET A 537 12.42 18.60 15.97
N PHE A 538 13.73 18.70 15.84
CA PHE A 538 14.59 19.22 16.89
C PHE A 538 14.57 20.75 16.87
N VAL A 539 14.30 21.34 18.02
CA VAL A 539 14.23 22.79 18.24
C VAL A 539 15.00 23.20 19.49
N ASN A 540 15.18 24.51 19.67
CA ASN A 540 15.77 25.07 20.88
C ASN A 540 15.01 24.63 22.15
N PRO A 541 15.67 23.99 23.13
CA PRO A 541 15.02 23.46 24.31
C PRO A 541 14.39 24.52 25.21
N GLU A 542 14.87 25.77 25.18
CA GLU A 542 14.30 26.87 25.98
C GLU A 542 12.91 27.29 25.51
N LYS A 543 12.58 27.02 24.24
CA LYS A 543 11.31 27.42 23.58
C LYS A 543 10.46 26.22 23.16
N TYR A 544 10.74 25.04 23.70
CA TYR A 544 10.12 23.78 23.30
C TYR A 544 8.59 23.82 23.33
N GLU A 545 7.99 24.31 24.42
CA GLU A 545 6.53 24.37 24.57
C GLU A 545 5.88 25.28 23.52
N ASP A 546 6.51 26.41 23.20
CA ASP A 546 6.02 27.34 22.16
C ASP A 546 6.11 26.73 20.77
N TYR A 547 7.22 26.06 20.44
CA TYR A 547 7.40 25.44 19.12
C TYR A 547 6.53 24.20 18.94
N LYS A 548 6.24 23.46 20.01
CA LYS A 548 5.31 22.33 19.99
C LYS A 548 3.92 22.75 19.46
N LEU A 549 3.43 23.92 19.90
CA LEU A 549 2.17 24.51 19.41
C LEU A 549 2.27 24.94 17.94
N LYS A 550 3.31 25.68 17.58
CA LYS A 550 3.50 26.17 16.20
C LYS A 550 3.67 25.06 15.17
N VAL A 551 4.32 23.95 15.55
CA VAL A 551 4.43 22.76 14.69
C VAL A 551 3.04 22.18 14.39
N LEU A 552 2.15 22.11 15.39
CA LEU A 552 0.78 21.63 15.15
C LEU A 552 0.03 22.54 14.16
N GLU A 553 0.17 23.86 14.28
CA GLU A 553 -0.41 24.84 13.34
C GLU A 553 0.12 24.62 11.92
N ILE A 554 1.44 24.54 11.74
CA ILE A 554 2.08 24.27 10.44
C ILE A 554 1.53 22.99 9.81
N LEU A 555 1.39 21.91 10.59
CA LEU A 555 0.87 20.64 10.10
C LEU A 555 -0.59 20.79 9.61
N GLN A 556 -1.45 21.43 10.40
CA GLN A 556 -2.87 21.60 10.09
C GLN A 556 -3.09 22.48 8.86
N GLU A 557 -2.38 23.60 8.77
CA GLU A 557 -2.44 24.51 7.62
C GLU A 557 -1.99 23.81 6.34
N THR A 558 -0.83 23.14 6.38
CA THR A 558 -0.27 22.45 5.22
C THR A 558 -1.15 21.28 4.78
N LYS A 559 -1.75 20.56 5.73
CA LYS A 559 -2.71 19.49 5.43
C LYS A 559 -3.97 20.03 4.74
N LYS A 560 -4.48 21.18 5.19
CA LYS A 560 -5.63 21.85 4.56
C LYS A 560 -5.31 22.25 3.11
N GLU A 561 -4.13 22.83 2.87
CA GLU A 561 -3.64 23.20 1.54
C GLU A 561 -3.55 21.99 0.58
N LEU A 562 -3.10 20.82 1.07
CA LEU A 562 -2.80 19.65 0.24
C LEU A 562 -3.87 18.55 0.25
N SER A 563 -5.00 18.78 0.92
CA SER A 563 -6.06 17.77 1.14
C SER A 563 -6.69 17.22 -0.15
N SER A 564 -6.64 17.98 -1.26
CA SER A 564 -7.14 17.56 -2.56
C SER A 564 -6.14 16.72 -3.37
N SER A 565 -4.84 16.87 -3.11
CA SER A 565 -3.75 16.25 -3.86
C SER A 565 -3.11 15.07 -3.15
N LEU A 566 -3.07 15.07 -1.81
CA LEU A 566 -2.41 14.04 -1.00
C LEU A 566 -3.39 13.36 -0.02
N PRO A 567 -3.29 12.03 0.17
CA PRO A 567 -4.20 11.30 1.02
C PRO A 567 -3.84 11.46 2.51
N PHE A 568 -4.73 12.10 3.27
CA PHE A 568 -4.68 12.13 4.73
C PHE A 568 -5.75 11.21 5.32
N ALA A 569 -5.35 10.38 6.28
CA ALA A 569 -6.22 9.46 7.01
C ALA A 569 -6.90 10.14 8.21
N MET A 570 -6.23 11.12 8.82
CA MET A 570 -6.72 11.83 10.01
C MET A 570 -6.17 13.26 10.09
N GLU A 571 -6.59 14.01 11.12
CA GLU A 571 -5.93 15.27 11.47
C GLU A 571 -4.50 15.03 11.97
N PRO A 572 -3.54 15.91 11.62
CA PRO A 572 -2.21 15.85 12.23
C PRO A 572 -2.27 15.99 13.75
N VAL A 573 -1.36 15.32 14.45
CA VAL A 573 -1.25 15.41 15.92
C VAL A 573 0.19 15.62 16.35
N VAL A 574 0.37 16.24 17.51
CA VAL A 574 1.64 16.35 18.23
C VAL A 574 1.52 15.56 19.53
N TYR A 575 2.63 14.97 19.99
CA TYR A 575 2.65 14.13 21.18
C TYR A 575 3.33 14.84 22.36
N ASN A 576 2.73 14.72 23.55
CA ASN A 576 3.46 14.75 24.81
C ASN A 576 4.10 13.36 25.00
N TRP A 577 5.39 13.31 25.29
CA TRP A 577 6.11 12.04 25.34
C TRP A 577 7.24 12.07 26.35
N SER A 578 7.65 10.88 26.82
CA SER A 578 8.78 10.72 27.73
C SER A 578 9.53 9.42 27.45
N ILE A 579 10.80 9.34 27.88
CA ILE A 579 11.60 8.13 27.75
C ILE A 579 11.21 7.15 28.85
N ASN A 580 10.83 5.93 28.45
CA ASN A 580 10.49 4.83 29.33
C ASN A 580 11.75 4.04 29.71
N ASN A 581 12.12 4.08 31.00
CA ASN A 581 13.30 3.39 31.53
C ASN A 581 13.03 1.94 31.99
N ARG A 582 11.85 1.37 31.70
CA ARG A 582 11.44 0.03 32.15
C ARG A 582 11.23 -0.96 30.99
N GLY A 583 10.79 -0.49 29.84
CA GLY A 583 10.37 -1.34 28.72
C GLY A 583 9.05 -2.04 29.02
N SER A 584 9.01 -3.37 28.89
CA SER A 584 7.90 -4.22 29.34
C SER A 584 7.90 -4.43 30.87
N TRP A 585 6.76 -4.19 31.51
CA TRP A 585 6.58 -4.32 32.96
C TRP A 585 5.21 -4.89 33.33
N SER A 586 5.18 -5.89 34.22
CA SER A 586 3.94 -6.49 34.73
C SER A 586 3.66 -6.18 36.20
N ASN A 587 2.37 -6.14 36.55
CA ASN A 587 1.87 -6.10 37.93
C ASN A 587 0.67 -7.04 38.08
N LEU A 588 0.44 -7.57 39.29
CA LEU A 588 -0.69 -8.45 39.58
C LEU A 588 -1.76 -7.72 40.41
N LEU A 589 -2.94 -7.54 39.81
CA LEU A 589 -4.09 -6.92 40.48
C LEU A 589 -4.90 -7.98 41.23
N LYS A 590 -5.24 -7.71 42.50
CA LYS A 590 -5.90 -8.66 43.41
C LYS A 590 -7.10 -8.03 44.13
N GLY A 591 -8.00 -8.88 44.60
CA GLY A 591 -9.19 -8.47 45.34
C GLY A 591 -10.05 -7.47 44.57
N ASN A 592 -10.51 -6.42 45.25
CA ASN A 592 -11.35 -5.38 44.64
C ASN A 592 -10.63 -4.51 43.59
N LYS A 593 -9.30 -4.63 43.46
CA LYS A 593 -8.52 -3.96 42.40
C LYS A 593 -8.37 -4.82 41.14
N ALA A 594 -8.78 -6.10 41.17
CA ALA A 594 -8.73 -7.02 40.03
C ALA A 594 -9.85 -6.73 39.02
N LEU A 595 -9.91 -5.48 38.54
CA LEU A 595 -10.88 -5.01 37.56
C LEU A 595 -10.22 -4.78 36.20
N MET A 596 -11.01 -4.91 35.16
CA MET A 596 -10.62 -4.53 33.81
C MET A 596 -10.73 -3.00 33.62
N PRO A 597 -10.15 -2.42 32.55
CA PRO A 597 -10.32 -1.00 32.24
C PRO A 597 -11.79 -0.62 32.03
N GLU A 598 -12.17 0.61 32.35
CA GLU A 598 -13.58 1.08 32.26
C GLU A 598 -14.28 0.75 30.92
N GLN A 599 -13.63 1.04 29.80
CA GLN A 599 -14.18 0.87 28.46
C GLN A 599 -14.50 -0.60 28.13
N TYR A 600 -13.82 -1.55 28.77
CA TYR A 600 -14.10 -2.98 28.60
C TYR A 600 -15.54 -3.31 29.00
N TYR A 601 -16.05 -2.73 30.10
CA TYR A 601 -17.40 -3.03 30.57
C TYR A 601 -18.47 -2.54 29.60
N GLY A 602 -18.26 -1.40 28.92
CA GLY A 602 -19.16 -0.90 27.87
C GLY A 602 -19.27 -1.84 26.66
N ILE A 603 -18.16 -2.50 26.30
CA ILE A 603 -18.12 -3.53 25.25
C ILE A 603 -18.89 -4.77 25.70
N GLN A 604 -18.54 -5.31 26.88
CA GLN A 604 -19.08 -6.57 27.36
C GLN A 604 -20.58 -6.52 27.62
N VAL A 605 -21.07 -5.44 28.26
CA VAL A 605 -22.50 -5.29 28.58
C VAL A 605 -23.36 -5.32 27.30
N SER A 606 -22.90 -4.70 26.21
CA SER A 606 -23.64 -4.66 24.95
C SER A 606 -23.91 -6.04 24.33
N GLY A 607 -23.00 -6.99 24.54
CA GLY A 607 -23.15 -8.39 24.13
C GLY A 607 -24.00 -9.19 25.11
N LEU A 608 -23.76 -9.00 26.41
CA LEU A 608 -24.42 -9.76 27.48
C LEU A 608 -25.91 -9.47 27.61
N VAL A 609 -26.35 -8.23 27.33
CA VAL A 609 -27.78 -7.84 27.37
C VAL A 609 -28.64 -8.63 26.37
N LYS A 610 -28.02 -9.24 25.34
CA LYS A 610 -28.71 -10.08 24.35
C LYS A 610 -28.84 -11.54 24.78
N GLN A 611 -28.24 -11.93 25.90
CA GLN A 611 -28.21 -13.31 26.40
C GLN A 611 -29.15 -13.48 27.61
N ASP A 612 -29.54 -14.73 27.87
CA ASP A 612 -30.23 -15.08 29.11
C ASP A 612 -29.28 -14.87 30.32
N PRO A 613 -29.63 -14.05 31.33
CA PRO A 613 -28.80 -13.86 32.52
C PRO A 613 -28.43 -15.16 33.25
N ALA A 614 -29.24 -16.21 33.13
CA ALA A 614 -28.96 -17.51 33.74
C ALA A 614 -27.79 -18.26 33.06
N SER A 615 -27.53 -18.00 31.77
CA SER A 615 -26.40 -18.61 31.05
C SER A 615 -25.07 -17.89 31.27
N VAL A 616 -25.11 -16.69 31.86
CA VAL A 616 -23.91 -15.88 32.16
C VAL A 616 -23.35 -16.23 33.54
N SER A 617 -22.06 -16.55 33.59
CA SER A 617 -21.31 -16.82 34.82
C SER A 617 -21.62 -15.81 35.93
N TYR A 618 -21.90 -16.32 37.14
CA TYR A 618 -22.20 -15.47 38.30
C TYR A 618 -21.08 -14.48 38.61
N ILE A 619 -19.81 -14.89 38.49
CA ILE A 619 -18.65 -14.04 38.74
C ILE A 619 -18.66 -12.84 37.79
N ARG A 620 -18.97 -13.06 36.52
CA ARG A 620 -19.03 -12.01 35.49
C ARG A 620 -20.16 -11.02 35.75
N ARG A 621 -21.33 -11.52 36.18
CA ARG A 621 -22.46 -10.66 36.59
C ARG A 621 -22.13 -9.84 37.84
N ALA A 622 -21.54 -10.47 38.86
CA ALA A 622 -21.13 -9.82 40.10
C ALA A 622 -20.04 -8.76 39.88
N GLU A 623 -19.11 -8.98 38.95
CA GLU A 623 -18.10 -7.98 38.59
C GLU A 623 -18.73 -6.75 37.91
N ILE A 624 -19.66 -6.94 36.97
CA ILE A 624 -20.37 -5.84 36.32
C ILE A 624 -21.14 -5.02 37.36
N ASP A 625 -21.88 -5.68 38.27
CA ASP A 625 -22.59 -5.02 39.37
C ASP A 625 -21.63 -4.25 40.29
N PHE A 626 -20.53 -4.88 40.71
CA PHE A 626 -19.49 -4.22 41.50
C PHE A 626 -18.89 -3.01 40.78
N PHE A 627 -18.65 -3.11 39.48
CA PHE A 627 -18.14 -2.02 38.66
C PHE A 627 -19.12 -0.84 38.60
N THR A 628 -20.44 -1.08 38.59
CA THR A 628 -21.43 0.03 38.65
C THR A 628 -21.32 0.82 39.96
N THR A 629 -21.13 0.14 41.09
CA THR A 629 -20.89 0.79 42.40
C THR A 629 -19.57 1.56 42.41
N TYR A 630 -18.54 1.03 41.74
CA TYR A 630 -17.27 1.73 41.56
C TYR A 630 -17.42 2.99 40.70
N CYS A 631 -18.23 2.92 39.64
CA CYS A 631 -18.49 4.05 38.74
C CYS A 631 -19.18 5.22 39.44
N GLU A 632 -20.17 4.94 40.29
CA GLU A 632 -20.86 5.97 41.08
C GLU A 632 -19.87 6.73 41.97
N LYS A 633 -18.98 6.01 42.67
CA LYS A 633 -17.97 6.59 43.57
C LYS A 633 -16.88 7.41 42.85
N ASN A 634 -16.67 7.19 41.56
CA ASN A 634 -15.63 7.83 40.76
C ASN A 634 -16.18 8.74 39.64
N ASN A 635 -17.48 9.02 39.64
CA ASN A 635 -18.17 9.86 38.64
C ASN A 635 -18.02 9.36 37.18
N LEU A 636 -18.02 8.04 36.99
CA LEU A 636 -17.85 7.37 35.68
C LEU A 636 -19.17 6.82 35.10
N ALA A 637 -20.30 6.95 35.83
CA ALA A 637 -21.56 6.33 35.46
C ALA A 637 -22.15 6.85 34.13
N TYR A 638 -22.09 8.17 33.90
CA TYR A 638 -22.64 8.79 32.69
C TYR A 638 -21.85 8.46 31.41
N PRO A 639 -20.50 8.56 31.37
CA PRO A 639 -19.70 8.09 30.24
C PRO A 639 -19.93 6.61 29.88
N LEU A 640 -20.01 5.74 30.88
CA LEU A 640 -20.28 4.31 30.69
C LEU A 640 -21.66 4.08 30.05
N LEU A 641 -22.71 4.74 30.58
CA LEU A 641 -24.07 4.64 30.04
C LEU A 641 -24.12 5.07 28.56
N ARG A 642 -23.47 6.19 28.23
CA ARG A 642 -23.38 6.66 26.84
C ARG A 642 -22.71 5.62 25.95
N THR A 643 -21.62 5.01 26.40
CA THR A 643 -20.90 3.95 25.67
C THR A 643 -21.79 2.73 25.43
N ILE A 644 -22.54 2.28 26.45
CA ILE A 644 -23.46 1.15 26.34
C ILE A 644 -24.60 1.45 25.35
N ILE A 645 -25.22 2.63 25.42
CA ILE A 645 -26.30 3.03 24.50
C ILE A 645 -25.79 3.09 23.06
N SER A 646 -24.64 3.73 22.83
CA SER A 646 -24.01 3.80 21.51
C SER A 646 -23.74 2.41 20.93
N ASN A 647 -23.22 1.48 21.74
CA ASN A 647 -22.94 0.10 21.31
C ASN A 647 -24.23 -0.72 21.06
N LEU A 648 -25.26 -0.57 21.90
CA LEU A 648 -26.51 -1.34 21.78
C LEU A 648 -27.32 -0.95 20.53
N PHE A 649 -27.50 0.34 20.29
CA PHE A 649 -28.34 0.82 19.20
C PHE A 649 -27.58 1.03 17.89
N LYS A 650 -26.25 0.82 17.89
CA LYS A 650 -25.36 1.16 16.77
C LYS A 650 -25.59 2.59 16.26
N VAL A 651 -26.06 3.46 17.15
CA VAL A 651 -26.17 4.88 16.89
C VAL A 651 -24.74 5.37 17.03
N SER A 652 -24.03 5.37 15.90
CA SER A 652 -22.88 6.24 15.73
C SER A 652 -23.31 7.62 16.25
N ASP A 653 -22.42 8.26 17.00
CA ASP A 653 -22.54 9.57 17.64
C ASP A 653 -23.62 10.49 17.01
N PRO A 654 -24.42 11.28 17.77
CA PRO A 654 -25.49 12.14 17.21
C PRO A 654 -25.06 13.05 16.05
N SER A 655 -23.76 13.36 15.96
CA SER A 655 -23.09 13.97 14.81
C SER A 655 -23.30 13.21 13.48
N SER A 656 -23.46 11.89 13.51
CA SER A 656 -23.64 11.01 12.36
C SER A 656 -25.05 11.05 11.73
N GLN A 657 -26.12 11.29 12.52
CA GLN A 657 -27.47 11.48 11.94
C GLN A 657 -27.60 12.87 11.30
N GLY A 658 -27.05 13.91 11.94
CA GLY A 658 -26.92 15.24 11.33
C GLY A 658 -26.10 15.19 10.05
N ASN A 659 -24.96 14.47 10.07
CA ASN A 659 -24.14 14.25 8.88
C ASN A 659 -24.87 13.47 7.79
N ARG A 660 -25.69 12.46 8.10
CA ARG A 660 -26.34 11.65 7.06
C ARG A 660 -27.32 12.45 6.20
N ASN A 661 -28.12 13.33 6.81
CA ASN A 661 -29.02 14.21 6.05
C ASN A 661 -28.23 15.20 5.21
N VAL A 662 -27.19 15.82 5.76
CA VAL A 662 -26.28 16.72 5.04
C VAL A 662 -25.62 16.00 3.85
N GLU A 663 -25.16 14.76 4.01
CA GLU A 663 -24.57 13.97 2.93
C GLU A 663 -25.60 13.54 1.88
N ASN A 664 -26.88 13.35 2.25
CA ASN A 664 -27.94 13.12 1.29
C ASN A 664 -28.23 14.37 0.44
N GLU A 665 -28.34 15.53 1.07
CA GLU A 665 -28.54 16.81 0.36
C GLU A 665 -27.40 17.11 -0.62
N LYS A 666 -26.14 16.87 -0.20
CA LYS A 666 -24.97 16.96 -1.08
C LYS A 666 -25.04 15.98 -2.24
N ALA A 667 -25.50 14.75 -2.00
CA ALA A 667 -25.64 13.74 -3.03
C ALA A 667 -26.66 14.16 -4.11
N ASP A 668 -27.80 14.73 -3.70
CA ASP A 668 -28.81 15.24 -4.64
C ASP A 668 -28.32 16.45 -5.44
N PHE A 669 -27.56 17.35 -4.80
CA PHE A 669 -26.88 18.44 -5.50
C PHE A 669 -25.90 17.93 -6.55
N ILE A 670 -25.06 16.94 -6.21
CA ILE A 670 -24.11 16.32 -7.15
C ILE A 670 -24.86 15.72 -8.35
N LYS A 671 -25.95 14.99 -8.13
CA LYS A 671 -26.77 14.41 -9.21
C LYS A 671 -27.28 15.48 -10.17
N LYS A 672 -27.83 16.58 -9.63
CA LYS A 672 -28.43 17.67 -10.41
C LYS A 672 -27.41 18.39 -11.29
N GLU A 673 -26.26 18.77 -10.73
CA GLU A 673 -25.26 19.57 -11.45
C GLU A 673 -24.50 18.78 -12.53
N ASN A 674 -24.48 17.44 -12.42
CA ASN A 674 -23.65 16.57 -13.26
C ASN A 674 -24.45 15.70 -14.23
N GLY A 675 -25.74 15.98 -14.40
CA GLY A 675 -26.58 15.33 -15.42
C GLY A 675 -26.86 13.86 -15.13
N PHE A 676 -27.16 13.51 -13.88
CA PHE A 676 -27.57 12.15 -13.51
C PHE A 676 -28.88 11.75 -14.21
N ASP A 677 -28.88 10.59 -14.87
CA ASP A 677 -30.05 10.05 -15.56
C ASP A 677 -30.72 8.98 -14.69
N TYR A 678 -31.83 9.36 -14.06
CA TYR A 678 -32.59 8.47 -13.17
C TYR A 678 -33.20 7.28 -13.91
N ILE A 679 -33.61 7.45 -15.17
CA ILE A 679 -34.24 6.38 -15.96
C ILE A 679 -33.18 5.34 -16.29
N GLN A 680 -32.05 5.79 -16.84
CA GLN A 680 -30.94 4.90 -17.16
C GLN A 680 -30.40 4.17 -15.92
N HIS A 681 -30.34 4.85 -14.75
CA HIS A 681 -29.89 4.23 -13.51
C HIS A 681 -30.80 3.09 -13.03
N GLU A 682 -32.13 3.28 -13.09
CA GLU A 682 -33.08 2.24 -12.72
C GLU A 682 -33.09 1.08 -13.73
N GLU A 683 -32.96 1.35 -15.02
CA GLU A 683 -32.80 0.32 -16.06
C GLU A 683 -31.56 -0.54 -15.77
N ILE A 684 -30.41 0.08 -15.53
CA ILE A 684 -29.16 -0.60 -15.15
C ILE A 684 -29.36 -1.44 -13.88
N ARG A 685 -30.04 -0.90 -12.86
CA ARG A 685 -30.31 -1.63 -11.62
C ARG A 685 -31.12 -2.90 -11.91
N GLU A 686 -32.18 -2.77 -12.69
CA GLU A 686 -33.02 -3.92 -13.07
C GLU A 686 -32.25 -4.96 -13.89
N GLU A 687 -31.47 -4.52 -14.89
CA GLU A 687 -30.64 -5.41 -15.71
C GLU A 687 -29.61 -6.15 -14.86
N MET A 688 -28.97 -5.45 -13.91
CA MET A 688 -28.03 -6.03 -12.96
C MET A 688 -28.76 -7.01 -12.04
N GLN A 689 -29.90 -6.68 -11.45
CA GLN A 689 -30.62 -7.62 -10.57
C GLN A 689 -31.08 -8.88 -11.33
N LYS A 690 -31.57 -8.72 -12.56
CA LYS A 690 -31.99 -9.82 -13.46
C LYS A 690 -30.82 -10.63 -14.03
N GLY A 691 -29.58 -10.15 -13.93
CA GLY A 691 -28.37 -10.83 -14.44
C GLY A 691 -28.18 -10.74 -15.95
N LEU A 692 -28.76 -9.71 -16.58
CA LEU A 692 -28.51 -9.35 -17.98
C LEU A 692 -27.14 -8.69 -18.15
N ILE A 693 -26.74 -7.89 -17.15
CA ILE A 693 -25.39 -7.34 -17.00
C ILE A 693 -24.77 -7.83 -15.67
N GLY A 694 -23.45 -7.89 -15.63
CA GLY A 694 -22.68 -8.44 -14.52
C GLY A 694 -21.25 -8.75 -14.95
N LEU A 695 -20.38 -9.12 -14.02
CA LEU A 695 -18.96 -9.34 -14.31
C LEU A 695 -18.73 -10.46 -15.34
N SER A 696 -19.44 -11.59 -15.18
CA SER A 696 -19.37 -12.70 -16.13
C SER A 696 -19.98 -12.37 -17.51
N ARG A 697 -20.92 -11.41 -17.54
CA ARG A 697 -21.59 -10.93 -18.76
C ARG A 697 -20.81 -9.86 -19.52
N ASN A 698 -19.72 -9.33 -18.95
CA ASN A 698 -18.82 -8.46 -19.68
C ASN A 698 -18.08 -9.20 -20.81
N ARG A 699 -17.84 -10.50 -20.63
CA ARG A 699 -17.07 -11.33 -21.55
C ARG A 699 -17.82 -11.60 -22.86
N LEU A 700 -17.10 -11.59 -23.96
CA LEU A 700 -17.59 -12.09 -25.25
C LEU A 700 -17.88 -13.60 -25.19
N PRO A 701 -18.70 -14.15 -26.11
CA PRO A 701 -18.98 -15.59 -26.16
C PRO A 701 -17.69 -16.42 -26.29
N ALA A 702 -17.66 -17.60 -25.66
CA ALA A 702 -16.48 -18.45 -25.60
C ALA A 702 -16.00 -18.97 -26.98
N GLU A 703 -16.93 -19.06 -27.93
CA GLU A 703 -16.71 -19.42 -29.33
C GLU A 703 -16.07 -18.30 -30.16
N THR A 704 -15.90 -17.11 -29.59
CA THR A 704 -15.24 -15.97 -30.27
C THR A 704 -13.80 -16.34 -30.59
N LEU A 705 -13.44 -16.19 -31.87
CA LEU A 705 -12.07 -16.38 -32.32
C LEU A 705 -11.27 -15.11 -32.05
N ILE A 706 -10.19 -15.25 -31.30
CA ILE A 706 -9.26 -14.16 -30.98
C ILE A 706 -7.88 -14.58 -31.47
N GLU A 707 -7.31 -13.77 -32.35
CA GLU A 707 -6.00 -13.99 -32.93
C GLU A 707 -5.13 -12.75 -32.74
N ASP A 708 -3.81 -12.97 -32.70
CA ASP A 708 -2.85 -11.87 -32.72
C ASP A 708 -2.84 -11.17 -34.09
N VAL A 709 -2.26 -9.98 -34.11
CA VAL A 709 -2.16 -9.18 -35.34
C VAL A 709 -1.09 -9.69 -36.29
N GLN A 710 -1.27 -9.38 -37.57
CA GLN A 710 -0.29 -9.59 -38.62
C GLN A 710 0.67 -8.39 -38.71
N PRO A 711 1.91 -8.58 -39.21
CA PRO A 711 2.89 -7.49 -39.30
C PRO A 711 2.42 -6.23 -40.05
N ASN A 712 1.51 -6.38 -41.02
CA ASN A 712 0.97 -5.27 -41.81
C ASN A 712 -0.25 -4.58 -41.18
N ASP A 713 -0.78 -5.09 -40.06
CA ASP A 713 -1.91 -4.48 -39.35
C ASP A 713 -1.49 -3.25 -38.53
N VAL A 714 -0.19 -3.11 -38.26
CA VAL A 714 0.39 -2.07 -37.42
C VAL A 714 1.51 -1.31 -38.13
N THR A 715 1.68 -0.04 -37.78
CA THR A 715 2.85 0.75 -38.21
C THR A 715 3.81 0.89 -37.03
N ASP A 716 5.11 0.74 -37.25
CA ASP A 716 6.13 0.88 -36.20
C ASP A 716 6.74 2.29 -36.25
N LEU A 717 6.50 3.10 -35.21
CA LEU A 717 6.92 4.49 -35.14
C LEU A 717 8.44 4.67 -35.32
N GLU A 718 9.25 3.76 -34.78
CA GLU A 718 10.72 3.86 -34.89
C GLU A 718 11.22 3.69 -36.34
N LYS A 719 10.40 3.11 -37.22
CA LYS A 719 10.70 2.92 -38.65
C LYS A 719 10.13 4.04 -39.53
N VAL A 720 9.37 4.98 -38.96
CA VAL A 720 8.77 6.10 -39.71
C VAL A 720 9.80 7.22 -39.88
N ALA A 721 10.33 7.39 -41.09
CA ALA A 721 11.25 8.48 -41.40
C ALA A 721 10.56 9.85 -41.64
N VAL A 722 9.29 9.83 -42.05
CA VAL A 722 8.52 11.01 -42.50
C VAL A 722 7.92 11.75 -41.31
N LYS A 723 8.12 13.07 -41.26
CA LYS A 723 7.61 13.94 -40.19
C LYS A 723 7.06 15.29 -40.67
N GLU A 724 7.26 15.61 -41.94
CA GLU A 724 7.03 16.93 -42.55
C GLU A 724 5.59 17.38 -42.35
N ALA A 725 4.61 16.54 -42.70
CA ALA A 725 3.19 16.87 -42.52
C ALA A 725 2.81 17.08 -41.05
N GLY A 726 3.45 16.34 -40.13
CA GLY A 726 3.26 16.50 -38.70
C GLY A 726 3.84 17.82 -38.19
N GLU A 727 5.08 18.15 -38.56
CA GLU A 727 5.70 19.43 -38.20
C GLU A 727 4.91 20.63 -38.76
N GLU A 728 4.44 20.54 -40.01
CA GLU A 728 3.61 21.56 -40.63
C GLU A 728 2.28 21.74 -39.89
N ALA A 729 1.60 20.66 -39.52
CA ALA A 729 0.35 20.71 -38.77
C ALA A 729 0.55 21.33 -37.38
N ILE A 730 1.64 21.02 -36.69
CA ILE A 730 1.97 21.61 -35.38
C ILE A 730 2.23 23.12 -35.54
N LYS A 731 3.09 23.52 -36.47
CA LYS A 731 3.39 24.95 -36.75
C LYS A 731 2.14 25.72 -37.14
N ALA A 732 1.24 25.10 -37.89
CA ALA A 732 -0.03 25.69 -38.28
C ALA A 732 -1.07 25.74 -37.14
N GLY A 733 -0.77 25.21 -35.94
CA GLY A 733 -1.69 25.22 -34.80
C GLY A 733 -2.90 24.29 -34.96
N LYS A 734 -2.76 23.21 -35.75
CA LYS A 734 -3.83 22.27 -36.07
C LYS A 734 -4.06 21.18 -35.03
N VAL A 735 -3.29 21.18 -33.94
CA VAL A 735 -3.21 20.08 -32.96
C VAL A 735 -3.47 20.58 -31.56
N ALA A 736 -4.26 19.82 -30.79
CA ALA A 736 -4.46 20.01 -29.35
C ALA A 736 -4.13 18.73 -28.58
N VAL A 737 -3.89 18.83 -27.28
CA VAL A 737 -3.70 17.71 -26.35
C VAL A 737 -4.95 17.54 -25.50
N MET A 738 -5.32 16.31 -25.16
CA MET A 738 -6.35 16.00 -24.17
C MET A 738 -5.83 14.99 -23.13
N SER A 739 -5.74 15.42 -21.88
CA SER A 739 -5.41 14.55 -20.75
C SER A 739 -6.67 14.09 -20.01
N LEU A 740 -6.83 12.78 -19.86
CA LEU A 740 -7.94 12.17 -19.12
C LEU A 740 -7.69 12.22 -17.60
N ALA A 741 -8.38 13.11 -16.89
CA ALA A 741 -8.20 13.39 -15.47
C ALA A 741 -9.52 13.38 -14.66
N ALA A 742 -10.58 12.72 -15.18
CA ALA A 742 -11.86 12.66 -14.50
C ALA A 742 -11.87 11.68 -13.31
N GLY A 743 -10.97 10.70 -13.30
CA GLY A 743 -10.86 9.69 -12.24
C GLY A 743 -10.01 10.14 -11.04
N ILE A 744 -10.32 9.63 -9.85
CA ILE A 744 -9.53 9.82 -8.61
C ILE A 744 -8.31 8.89 -8.49
N GLY A 745 -8.06 8.06 -9.51
CA GLY A 745 -6.96 7.09 -9.49
C GLY A 745 -7.01 6.15 -8.28
N SER A 746 -8.12 5.42 -8.09
CA SER A 746 -8.38 4.61 -6.89
C SER A 746 -7.25 3.61 -6.56
N ARG A 747 -6.56 3.03 -7.54
CA ARG A 747 -5.37 2.19 -7.31
C ARG A 747 -4.22 3.01 -6.72
N TRP A 748 -3.89 4.15 -7.34
CA TRP A 748 -2.83 5.06 -6.90
C TRP A 748 -3.05 5.57 -5.47
N THR A 749 -4.30 5.95 -5.17
CA THR A 749 -4.68 6.58 -3.89
C THR A 749 -5.24 5.58 -2.88
N LYS A 750 -5.28 4.29 -3.24
CA LYS A 750 -5.95 3.21 -2.49
C LYS A 750 -7.38 3.58 -2.07
N GLY A 751 -8.12 4.28 -2.92
CA GLY A 751 -9.50 4.72 -2.66
C GLY A 751 -9.62 5.92 -1.70
N ALA A 752 -8.55 6.67 -1.43
CA ALA A 752 -8.57 7.83 -0.52
C ALA A 752 -9.32 9.07 -1.06
N GLY A 753 -9.80 9.04 -2.32
CA GLY A 753 -10.62 10.10 -2.89
C GLY A 753 -9.86 11.38 -3.26
N VAL A 754 -8.52 11.35 -3.30
CA VAL A 754 -7.69 12.46 -3.76
C VAL A 754 -7.45 12.42 -5.26
N ILE A 755 -6.97 13.51 -5.84
CA ILE A 755 -6.94 13.69 -7.28
C ILE A 755 -5.54 13.37 -7.81
N LYS A 756 -5.43 12.25 -8.54
CA LYS A 756 -4.18 11.77 -9.12
C LYS A 756 -3.50 12.83 -9.98
N ALA A 757 -4.25 13.58 -10.79
CA ALA A 757 -3.69 14.57 -11.71
C ALA A 757 -2.82 15.65 -11.03
N ILE A 758 -3.19 16.08 -9.84
CA ILE A 758 -2.49 17.13 -9.08
C ILE A 758 -1.67 16.56 -7.90
N ASN A 759 -1.49 15.24 -7.83
CA ASN A 759 -0.70 14.59 -6.78
C ASN A 759 0.80 14.81 -7.06
N PRO A 760 1.55 15.46 -6.15
CA PRO A 760 2.99 15.67 -6.30
C PRO A 760 3.76 14.41 -5.86
N PHE A 761 4.11 13.54 -6.81
CA PHE A 761 4.52 12.17 -6.52
C PHE A 761 5.99 11.85 -6.81
N VAL A 762 6.68 12.70 -7.59
CA VAL A 762 8.07 12.47 -8.02
C VAL A 762 8.86 13.76 -7.99
N GLU A 763 10.11 13.69 -7.56
CA GLU A 763 11.06 14.80 -7.65
C GLU A 763 11.72 14.83 -9.04
N MET A 764 11.63 15.95 -9.76
CA MET A 764 12.33 16.27 -11.02
C MET A 764 12.88 17.70 -10.92
N GLU A 765 14.14 17.89 -11.32
CA GLU A 765 14.88 19.15 -11.09
C GLU A 765 14.77 19.68 -9.63
N SER A 766 14.86 18.77 -8.65
CA SER A 766 14.78 19.06 -7.20
C SER A 766 13.43 19.58 -6.68
N GLU A 767 12.37 19.54 -7.48
CA GLU A 767 11.01 19.86 -7.03
C GLU A 767 10.06 18.68 -7.24
N HIS A 768 9.08 18.53 -6.35
CA HIS A 768 8.04 17.51 -6.53
C HIS A 768 7.05 17.95 -7.60
N ARG A 769 6.96 17.17 -8.67
CA ARG A 769 6.08 17.42 -9.81
C ARG A 769 4.81 16.58 -9.74
N SER A 770 3.71 17.17 -10.19
CA SER A 770 2.44 16.45 -10.37
C SER A 770 2.28 15.86 -11.77
N PHE A 771 1.35 14.92 -11.96
CA PHE A 771 1.10 14.34 -13.28
C PHE A 771 0.70 15.41 -14.31
N LEU A 772 -0.22 16.31 -13.95
CA LEU A 772 -0.72 17.35 -14.84
C LEU A 772 0.39 18.36 -15.21
N GLU A 773 1.20 18.74 -14.23
CA GLU A 773 2.36 19.62 -14.45
C GLU A 773 3.35 19.02 -15.45
N ILE A 774 3.67 17.72 -15.34
CA ILE A 774 4.55 17.03 -16.30
C ILE A 774 3.95 17.10 -17.72
N HIS A 775 2.64 16.89 -17.88
CA HIS A 775 2.01 16.98 -19.20
C HIS A 775 2.01 18.40 -19.77
N LEU A 776 1.76 19.42 -18.94
CA LEU A 776 1.83 20.82 -19.36
C LEU A 776 3.26 21.24 -19.71
N ALA A 777 4.27 20.76 -18.98
CA ALA A 777 5.69 20.99 -19.28
C ALA A 777 6.11 20.40 -20.63
N LYS A 778 5.57 19.22 -21.02
CA LYS A 778 5.77 18.64 -22.35
C LYS A 778 5.10 19.45 -23.45
N THR A 779 3.84 19.84 -23.23
CA THR A 779 3.09 20.69 -24.19
C THR A 779 3.84 22.01 -24.43
N ARG A 780 4.34 22.65 -23.36
CA ARG A 780 5.17 23.85 -23.43
C ARG A 780 6.43 23.63 -24.26
N LYS A 781 7.18 22.55 -24.02
CA LYS A 781 8.40 22.25 -24.77
C LYS A 781 8.16 22.15 -26.27
N VAL A 782 7.08 21.48 -26.68
CA VAL A 782 6.71 21.37 -28.10
C VAL A 782 6.27 22.72 -28.66
N ALA A 783 5.44 23.47 -27.92
CA ALA A 783 4.98 24.80 -28.29
C ALA A 783 6.15 25.78 -28.53
N GLU A 784 7.15 25.79 -27.63
CA GLU A 784 8.37 26.59 -27.74
C GLU A 784 9.22 26.16 -28.95
N LYS A 785 9.40 24.84 -29.14
CA LYS A 785 10.18 24.28 -30.26
C LYS A 785 9.62 24.70 -31.63
N TYR A 786 8.30 24.72 -31.78
CA TYR A 786 7.64 25.04 -33.05
C TYR A 786 7.06 26.46 -33.11
N GLN A 787 7.30 27.29 -32.09
CA GLN A 787 6.84 28.69 -32.00
C GLN A 787 5.34 28.83 -32.26
N THR A 788 4.54 27.98 -31.61
CA THR A 788 3.08 27.93 -31.78
C THR A 788 2.39 27.86 -30.42
N SER A 789 1.07 28.04 -30.40
CA SER A 789 0.25 27.78 -29.21
C SER A 789 -0.48 26.45 -29.37
N ILE A 790 -0.37 25.58 -28.38
CA ILE A 790 -0.99 24.26 -28.38
C ILE A 790 -2.07 24.24 -27.31
N PRO A 791 -3.36 24.18 -27.69
CA PRO A 791 -4.45 24.03 -26.73
C PRO A 791 -4.32 22.73 -25.94
N HIS A 792 -4.47 22.80 -24.62
CA HIS A 792 -4.42 21.63 -23.73
C HIS A 792 -5.75 21.47 -22.99
N ILE A 793 -6.42 20.34 -23.21
CA ILE A 793 -7.68 19.97 -22.59
C ILE A 793 -7.40 19.07 -21.39
N VAL A 794 -8.01 19.37 -20.25
CA VAL A 794 -8.04 18.49 -19.09
C VAL A 794 -9.48 18.01 -18.89
N ALA A 795 -9.74 16.73 -19.15
CA ALA A 795 -11.04 16.14 -18.89
C ALA A 795 -11.22 15.92 -17.39
N THR A 796 -12.32 16.42 -16.83
CA THR A 796 -12.56 16.45 -15.37
C THR A 796 -13.92 15.86 -15.02
N SER A 797 -14.14 15.51 -13.75
CA SER A 797 -15.43 15.09 -13.22
C SER A 797 -15.90 15.98 -12.09
N TYR A 798 -17.08 15.70 -11.55
CA TYR A 798 -17.60 16.31 -10.32
C TYR A 798 -16.63 16.24 -9.13
N LEU A 799 -15.70 15.27 -9.12
CA LEU A 799 -14.68 15.13 -8.07
C LEU A 799 -13.43 15.96 -8.36
N THR A 800 -13.04 16.05 -9.64
CA THR A 800 -11.71 16.56 -10.02
C THR A 800 -11.72 17.99 -10.54
N HIS A 801 -12.87 18.49 -11.00
CA HIS A 801 -12.97 19.79 -11.68
C HIS A 801 -12.51 20.96 -10.80
N GLU A 802 -13.18 21.19 -9.67
CA GLU A 802 -12.89 22.34 -8.81
C GLU A 802 -11.46 22.36 -8.25
N PRO A 803 -10.90 21.24 -7.75
CA PRO A 803 -9.54 21.28 -7.25
C PRO A 803 -8.48 21.44 -8.34
N ILE A 804 -8.70 20.87 -9.54
CA ILE A 804 -7.79 21.10 -10.68
C ILE A 804 -7.86 22.57 -11.12
N ARG A 805 -9.06 23.17 -11.19
CA ARG A 805 -9.24 24.60 -11.50
C ARG A 805 -8.46 25.49 -10.54
N LYS A 806 -8.64 25.29 -9.23
CA LYS A 806 -7.92 26.05 -8.19
C LYS A 806 -6.41 25.87 -8.32
N GLN A 807 -5.93 24.66 -8.58
CA GLN A 807 -4.50 24.40 -8.73
C GLN A 807 -3.92 25.12 -9.96
N LEU A 808 -4.61 25.07 -11.10
CA LEU A 808 -4.18 25.77 -12.32
C LEU A 808 -4.17 27.30 -12.13
N GLU A 809 -5.16 27.86 -11.41
CA GLU A 809 -5.19 29.29 -11.06
C GLU A 809 -4.01 29.67 -10.15
N LEU A 810 -3.77 28.89 -9.08
CA LEU A 810 -2.69 29.13 -8.12
C LEU A 810 -1.30 29.04 -8.76
N THR A 811 -1.13 28.14 -9.71
CA THR A 811 0.16 27.87 -10.37
C THR A 811 0.31 28.60 -11.70
N GLN A 812 -0.68 29.38 -12.12
CA GLN A 812 -0.72 30.02 -13.44
C GLN A 812 -0.45 29.02 -14.57
N ASN A 813 -1.24 27.93 -14.59
CA ASN A 813 -1.08 26.79 -15.50
C ASN A 813 0.30 26.12 -15.42
N PHE A 814 0.94 26.12 -14.25
CA PHE A 814 2.30 25.60 -14.07
C PHE A 814 3.31 26.20 -15.08
N GLY A 815 3.16 27.48 -15.40
CA GLY A 815 4.03 28.18 -16.36
C GLY A 815 3.69 27.98 -17.83
N ASN A 816 2.73 27.13 -18.17
CA ASN A 816 2.31 26.92 -19.56
C ASN A 816 1.61 28.19 -20.12
N GLN A 817 2.21 28.77 -21.15
CA GLN A 817 1.70 29.99 -21.80
C GLN A 817 0.56 29.72 -22.80
N GLY A 818 0.35 28.46 -23.20
CA GLY A 818 -0.75 28.06 -24.09
C GLY A 818 -2.10 28.00 -23.38
N SER A 819 -3.18 27.97 -24.15
CA SER A 819 -4.55 27.88 -23.61
C SER A 819 -4.78 26.53 -22.92
N VAL A 820 -5.19 26.54 -21.66
CA VAL A 820 -5.61 25.35 -20.90
C VAL A 820 -7.13 25.38 -20.69
N TYR A 821 -7.81 24.31 -21.09
CA TYR A 821 -9.26 24.18 -21.00
C TYR A 821 -9.64 23.05 -20.05
N LEU A 822 -10.55 23.33 -19.11
CA LEU A 822 -11.18 22.28 -18.32
C LEU A 822 -12.47 21.83 -18.98
N SER A 823 -12.59 20.52 -19.20
CA SER A 823 -13.80 19.90 -19.72
C SER A 823 -14.58 19.22 -18.58
N PRO A 824 -15.60 19.86 -18.00
CA PRO A 824 -16.36 19.29 -16.88
C PRO A 824 -17.24 18.11 -17.32
N GLY A 825 -17.27 17.05 -16.51
CA GLY A 825 -18.13 15.90 -16.76
C GLY A 825 -19.62 16.27 -16.72
N ARG A 826 -20.40 15.73 -17.66
CA ARG A 826 -21.87 15.89 -17.74
C ARG A 826 -22.61 14.56 -17.69
N SER A 827 -21.94 13.52 -17.20
CA SER A 827 -22.44 12.17 -17.04
C SER A 827 -21.85 11.56 -15.77
N ILE A 828 -22.70 11.04 -14.90
CA ILE A 828 -22.34 10.50 -13.58
C ILE A 828 -23.19 9.27 -13.26
N GLY A 829 -22.61 8.27 -12.59
CA GLY A 829 -23.30 7.07 -12.13
C GLY A 829 -23.34 6.99 -10.60
N GLN A 830 -24.41 6.41 -10.06
CA GLN A 830 -24.53 6.05 -8.64
C GLN A 830 -24.01 4.63 -8.47
N ARG A 831 -23.17 4.42 -7.46
CA ARG A 831 -22.57 3.11 -7.15
C ARG A 831 -23.60 2.20 -6.52
N PHE A 832 -23.42 0.89 -6.74
CA PHE A 832 -24.29 -0.15 -6.20
C PHE A 832 -23.57 -1.02 -5.17
N VAL A 833 -24.34 -1.58 -4.23
CA VAL A 833 -23.93 -2.76 -3.49
C VAL A 833 -23.77 -3.90 -4.51
N PRO A 834 -22.61 -4.56 -4.59
CA PRO A 834 -22.33 -5.53 -5.64
C PRO A 834 -23.22 -6.78 -5.50
N MET A 835 -23.45 -7.49 -6.60
CA MET A 835 -24.10 -8.79 -6.54
C MET A 835 -23.13 -9.82 -5.95
N ALA A 836 -23.61 -10.73 -5.10
CA ALA A 836 -22.82 -11.81 -4.53
C ALA A 836 -22.21 -12.70 -5.61
N ARG A 837 -22.96 -12.98 -6.69
CA ARG A 837 -22.45 -13.75 -7.84
C ARG A 837 -21.30 -13.07 -8.58
N ASP A 838 -21.30 -11.73 -8.63
CA ASP A 838 -20.23 -10.98 -9.28
C ASP A 838 -18.97 -10.99 -8.42
N LEU A 839 -19.12 -10.93 -7.09
CA LEU A 839 -18.02 -11.11 -6.14
C LEU A 839 -17.43 -12.52 -6.19
N SER A 840 -18.27 -13.55 -6.21
CA SER A 840 -17.83 -14.94 -6.38
C SER A 840 -17.09 -15.13 -7.71
N PHE A 841 -17.65 -14.66 -8.82
CA PHE A 841 -16.97 -14.72 -10.12
C PHE A 841 -15.59 -14.03 -10.11
N LEU A 842 -15.53 -12.81 -9.54
CA LEU A 842 -14.28 -12.06 -9.44
C LEU A 842 -13.21 -12.79 -8.61
N TRP A 843 -13.60 -13.45 -7.53
CA TRP A 843 -12.66 -14.00 -6.55
C TRP A 843 -12.37 -15.49 -6.69
N GLU A 844 -13.29 -16.25 -7.27
CA GLU A 844 -13.23 -17.71 -7.36
C GLU A 844 -12.99 -18.19 -8.80
N GLU A 845 -13.50 -17.48 -9.82
CA GLU A 845 -13.41 -17.92 -11.22
C GLU A 845 -12.34 -17.18 -12.04
N THR A 846 -11.96 -15.96 -11.64
CA THR A 846 -10.92 -15.19 -12.34
C THR A 846 -9.53 -15.60 -11.83
N PRO A 847 -8.53 -15.86 -12.71
CA PRO A 847 -7.18 -16.17 -12.28
C PRO A 847 -6.60 -15.06 -11.42
N GLN A 848 -6.06 -15.47 -10.28
CA GLN A 848 -5.46 -14.55 -9.33
C GLN A 848 -4.18 -15.12 -8.78
N GLU A 849 -3.28 -14.20 -8.43
CA GLU A 849 -2.11 -14.56 -7.66
C GLU A 849 -2.57 -15.21 -6.36
N THR A 850 -2.12 -16.43 -6.15
CA THR A 850 -2.22 -17.13 -4.88
C THR A 850 -1.22 -16.45 -3.95
N LEU A 851 -1.69 -16.03 -2.78
CA LEU A 851 -0.80 -15.48 -1.77
C LEU A 851 -0.13 -16.63 -0.99
N ASP A 852 0.88 -16.29 -0.20
CA ASP A 852 1.39 -17.25 0.79
C ASP A 852 0.25 -17.78 1.68
N GLU A 853 0.32 -19.05 2.08
CA GLU A 853 -0.79 -19.82 2.68
C GLU A 853 -1.62 -19.03 3.71
N ASN A 854 -0.98 -18.37 4.67
CA ASN A 854 -1.69 -17.62 5.72
C ASN A 854 -2.34 -16.34 5.17
N LYS A 855 -1.66 -15.62 4.26
CA LYS A 855 -2.22 -14.44 3.60
C LYS A 855 -3.41 -14.83 2.71
N GLN A 856 -3.35 -15.99 2.07
CA GLN A 856 -4.45 -16.53 1.27
C GLN A 856 -5.66 -16.84 2.16
N LYS A 857 -5.48 -17.56 3.27
CA LYS A 857 -6.55 -17.85 4.25
C LYS A 857 -7.23 -16.56 4.74
N VAL A 858 -6.44 -15.54 5.08
CA VAL A 858 -6.96 -14.21 5.46
C VAL A 858 -7.79 -13.61 4.34
N ARG A 859 -7.26 -13.58 3.12
CA ARG A 859 -7.93 -13.01 1.96
C ARG A 859 -9.27 -13.69 1.70
N ASP A 860 -9.31 -15.01 1.74
CA ASP A 860 -10.53 -15.78 1.49
C ASP A 860 -11.57 -15.58 2.59
N ALA A 861 -11.16 -15.51 3.86
CA ALA A 861 -12.06 -15.19 4.96
C ALA A 861 -12.67 -13.78 4.80
N VAL A 862 -11.86 -12.77 4.47
CA VAL A 862 -12.35 -11.40 4.20
C VAL A 862 -13.34 -11.39 3.04
N ARG A 863 -13.04 -12.11 1.95
CA ARG A 863 -13.94 -12.22 0.79
C ARG A 863 -15.30 -12.82 1.16
N GLN A 864 -15.31 -13.89 1.94
CA GLN A 864 -16.57 -14.48 2.42
C GLN A 864 -17.36 -13.50 3.30
N SER A 865 -16.68 -12.75 4.18
CA SER A 865 -17.31 -11.68 4.96
C SER A 865 -17.91 -10.58 4.07
N MET A 866 -17.24 -10.20 2.98
CA MET A 866 -17.74 -9.20 2.04
C MET A 866 -18.93 -9.70 1.20
N ILE A 867 -18.97 -10.98 0.80
CA ILE A 867 -20.17 -11.59 0.19
C ILE A 867 -21.34 -11.55 1.18
N GLY A 868 -21.09 -11.92 2.44
CA GLY A 868 -22.10 -11.86 3.49
C GLY A 868 -22.64 -10.45 3.72
N TRP A 869 -21.75 -9.44 3.68
CA TRP A 869 -22.13 -8.03 3.76
C TRP A 869 -23.03 -7.60 2.59
N ALA A 870 -22.67 -7.95 1.35
CA ALA A 870 -23.44 -7.56 0.17
C ALA A 870 -24.88 -8.13 0.22
N LYS A 871 -25.01 -9.41 0.62
CA LYS A 871 -26.31 -10.07 0.85
C LYS A 871 -27.13 -9.38 1.94
N ALA A 872 -26.50 -9.07 3.08
CA ALA A 872 -27.17 -8.44 4.20
C ALA A 872 -27.62 -7.00 3.91
N LYS A 873 -26.89 -6.27 3.07
CA LYS A 873 -27.23 -4.90 2.65
C LYS A 873 -28.27 -4.84 1.54
N GLY A 874 -28.38 -5.89 0.73
CA GLY A 874 -29.28 -5.96 -0.42
C GLY A 874 -28.52 -5.78 -1.73
N GLU A 875 -28.33 -6.89 -2.45
CA GLU A 875 -27.58 -6.95 -3.71
C GLU A 875 -28.21 -6.02 -4.77
N GLY A 876 -27.36 -5.23 -5.44
CA GLY A 876 -27.77 -4.29 -6.49
C GLY A 876 -28.50 -3.04 -6.01
N SER A 877 -28.64 -2.82 -4.70
CA SER A 877 -29.18 -1.58 -4.15
C SER A 877 -28.17 -0.42 -4.24
N ASP A 878 -28.63 0.82 -4.11
CA ASP A 878 -27.74 1.98 -4.12
C ASP A 878 -26.81 1.98 -2.89
N TYR A 879 -25.52 2.19 -3.12
CA TYR A 879 -24.54 2.36 -2.05
C TYR A 879 -24.65 3.76 -1.43
N THR A 880 -25.26 3.85 -0.24
CA THR A 880 -25.57 5.13 0.45
C THR A 880 -24.88 5.32 1.80
N ASP A 881 -24.10 4.34 2.26
CA ASP A 881 -23.51 4.33 3.61
C ASP A 881 -22.31 5.28 3.79
N ASN A 882 -21.75 5.84 2.72
CA ASN A 882 -20.52 6.66 2.74
C ASN A 882 -20.81 8.18 2.57
N ILE A 883 -19.78 9.02 2.56
CA ILE A 883 -19.88 10.44 2.19
C ILE A 883 -20.32 10.60 0.74
N ALA A 884 -21.03 11.69 0.41
CA ALA A 884 -21.70 11.92 -0.88
C ALA A 884 -20.76 11.71 -2.08
N ALA A 885 -19.56 12.29 -2.02
CA ALA A 885 -18.56 12.20 -3.08
C ALA A 885 -18.17 10.75 -3.44
N GLN A 886 -18.19 9.83 -2.46
CA GLN A 886 -17.82 8.44 -2.63
C GLN A 886 -19.01 7.51 -2.95
N ARG A 887 -20.22 8.06 -3.12
CA ARG A 887 -21.40 7.30 -3.58
C ARG A 887 -21.51 7.22 -5.10
N PHE A 888 -20.77 8.05 -5.82
CA PHE A 888 -20.86 8.17 -7.28
C PHE A 888 -19.55 7.83 -7.99
N SER A 889 -19.61 7.67 -9.31
CA SER A 889 -18.45 7.49 -10.17
C SER A 889 -18.64 8.14 -11.54
N PRO A 890 -17.56 8.59 -12.22
CA PRO A 890 -17.57 8.79 -13.66
C PRO A 890 -17.93 7.49 -14.39
N LEU A 891 -18.60 7.58 -15.54
CA LEU A 891 -19.09 6.42 -16.31
C LEU A 891 -18.07 5.86 -17.31
N GLY A 892 -16.78 6.06 -17.07
CA GLY A 892 -15.69 5.62 -17.96
C GLY A 892 -15.26 6.68 -18.99
N HIS A 893 -14.08 6.44 -19.57
CA HIS A 893 -13.36 7.41 -20.39
C HIS A 893 -14.02 7.70 -21.74
N TRP A 894 -14.95 6.87 -22.22
CA TRP A 894 -15.77 7.21 -23.38
C TRP A 894 -16.59 8.48 -23.14
N TYR A 895 -17.14 8.64 -21.93
CA TYR A 895 -17.88 9.85 -21.56
C TYR A 895 -16.97 11.07 -21.37
N GLU A 896 -15.70 10.90 -20.99
CA GLU A 896 -14.75 12.02 -20.91
C GLU A 896 -14.57 12.70 -22.27
N VAL A 897 -14.53 11.92 -23.36
CA VAL A 897 -14.45 12.46 -24.74
C VAL A 897 -15.78 13.03 -25.20
N SER A 898 -16.89 12.29 -25.05
CA SER A 898 -18.19 12.75 -25.54
C SER A 898 -18.74 13.95 -24.76
N ASN A 899 -18.32 14.14 -23.51
CA ASN A 899 -18.65 15.33 -22.73
C ASN A 899 -18.10 16.61 -23.35
N LEU A 900 -17.00 16.57 -24.12
CA LEU A 900 -16.49 17.75 -24.85
C LEU A 900 -17.54 18.40 -25.75
N LEU A 901 -18.42 17.57 -26.31
CA LEU A 901 -19.54 18.01 -27.15
C LEU A 901 -20.62 18.67 -26.29
N ARG A 902 -21.00 18.02 -25.18
CA ARG A 902 -22.13 18.43 -24.33
C ARG A 902 -21.84 19.61 -23.42
N ASN A 903 -20.60 19.78 -22.97
CA ASN A 903 -20.23 20.86 -22.06
C ASN A 903 -19.73 22.12 -22.76
N GLY A 904 -19.72 22.14 -24.10
CA GLY A 904 -19.33 23.29 -24.91
C GLY A 904 -17.83 23.56 -24.99
N THR A 905 -16.98 22.71 -24.39
CA THR A 905 -15.51 22.93 -24.40
C THR A 905 -14.96 22.85 -25.82
N LEU A 906 -15.36 21.84 -26.61
CA LEU A 906 -14.90 21.73 -27.99
C LEU A 906 -15.42 22.88 -28.86
N ALA A 907 -16.67 23.32 -28.64
CA ALA A 907 -17.22 24.48 -29.32
C ALA A 907 -16.37 25.72 -29.06
N LYS A 908 -16.07 26.02 -27.78
CA LYS A 908 -15.21 27.15 -27.40
C LYS A 908 -13.84 27.06 -28.07
N MET A 909 -13.20 25.89 -28.03
CA MET A 909 -11.89 25.69 -28.62
C MET A 909 -11.89 25.89 -30.14
N LEU A 910 -12.89 25.37 -30.86
CA LEU A 910 -12.99 25.56 -32.31
C LEU A 910 -13.29 27.01 -32.71
N ALA A 911 -13.90 27.80 -31.83
CA ALA A 911 -14.09 29.23 -32.04
C ALA A 911 -12.77 30.02 -31.85
N GLU A 912 -11.99 29.67 -30.81
CA GLU A 912 -10.72 30.33 -30.49
C GLU A 912 -9.56 29.84 -31.38
N HIS A 913 -9.65 28.61 -31.89
CA HIS A 913 -8.66 27.96 -32.76
C HIS A 913 -9.34 27.31 -33.99
N PRO A 914 -9.82 28.10 -34.98
CA PRO A 914 -10.56 27.58 -36.14
C PRO A 914 -9.81 26.56 -36.99
N GLN A 915 -8.48 26.64 -37.01
CA GLN A 915 -7.59 25.73 -37.73
C GLN A 915 -7.38 24.38 -37.03
N LEU A 916 -7.89 24.19 -35.82
CA LEU A 916 -7.75 22.94 -35.09
C LEU A 916 -8.43 21.80 -35.86
N GLU A 917 -7.69 20.72 -36.10
CA GLU A 917 -8.13 19.55 -36.87
C GLU A 917 -7.95 18.26 -36.07
N THR A 918 -6.91 18.17 -35.24
CA THR A 918 -6.50 16.93 -34.56
C THR A 918 -6.40 17.10 -33.04
N ILE A 919 -6.83 16.10 -32.28
CA ILE A 919 -6.61 16.01 -30.83
C ILE A 919 -5.76 14.76 -30.52
N MET A 920 -4.68 14.92 -29.76
CA MET A 920 -3.97 13.80 -29.14
C MET A 920 -4.51 13.56 -27.73
N LEU A 921 -5.29 12.50 -27.55
CA LEU A 921 -5.79 12.05 -26.26
C LEU A 921 -4.78 11.12 -25.59
N HIS A 922 -4.61 11.22 -24.27
CA HIS A 922 -3.84 10.26 -23.48
C HIS A 922 -4.35 10.16 -22.02
N ASN A 923 -4.03 9.06 -21.35
CA ASN A 923 -4.27 8.95 -19.91
C ASN A 923 -3.34 9.89 -19.13
N ILE A 924 -3.82 10.45 -18.02
CA ILE A 924 -2.98 11.27 -17.12
C ILE A 924 -1.75 10.53 -16.60
N ASP A 925 -1.76 9.19 -16.56
CA ASP A 925 -0.65 8.36 -16.11
C ASP A 925 0.22 7.74 -17.22
N THR A 926 -0.03 8.07 -18.49
CA THR A 926 0.88 7.75 -19.61
C THR A 926 1.90 8.88 -19.75
N LEU A 927 2.86 8.96 -18.82
CA LEU A 927 3.77 10.11 -18.69
C LEU A 927 4.70 10.33 -19.89
N GLY A 928 4.96 9.32 -20.70
CA GLY A 928 5.82 9.42 -21.89
C GLY A 928 5.14 9.97 -23.16
N ALA A 929 3.82 10.14 -23.16
CA ALA A 929 3.08 10.58 -24.35
C ALA A 929 3.22 12.09 -24.58
N ASP A 930 3.81 12.51 -25.69
CA ASP A 930 3.92 13.90 -26.13
C ASP A 930 3.49 14.05 -27.60
N ILE A 931 3.38 15.29 -28.09
CA ILE A 931 3.11 15.54 -29.51
C ILE A 931 4.38 15.22 -30.31
N ASP A 932 4.40 14.02 -30.88
CA ASP A 932 5.46 13.56 -31.76
C ASP A 932 5.09 13.82 -33.23
N PRO A 933 5.95 14.50 -34.01
CA PRO A 933 5.66 14.84 -35.40
C PRO A 933 5.63 13.61 -36.33
N HIS A 934 6.35 12.52 -36.01
CA HIS A 934 6.32 11.29 -36.81
C HIS A 934 4.98 10.55 -36.61
N ALA A 935 4.51 10.46 -35.36
CA ALA A 935 3.22 9.88 -35.02
C ALA A 935 2.07 10.65 -35.66
N LEU A 936 2.11 11.98 -35.57
CA LEU A 936 1.11 12.86 -36.20
C LEU A 936 1.14 12.75 -37.73
N SER A 937 2.34 12.76 -38.35
CA SER A 937 2.46 12.60 -39.81
C SER A 937 1.89 11.26 -40.28
N THR A 938 2.11 10.18 -39.50
CA THR A 938 1.55 8.86 -39.78
C THR A 938 0.02 8.87 -39.69
N HIS A 939 -0.53 9.48 -38.63
CA HIS A 939 -1.97 9.61 -38.46
C HIS A 939 -2.62 10.36 -39.62
N LEU A 940 -2.08 11.54 -39.99
CA LEU A 940 -2.59 12.35 -41.08
C LEU A 940 -2.48 11.63 -42.44
N GLY A 941 -1.33 11.02 -42.72
CA GLY A 941 -1.09 10.28 -43.98
C GLY A 941 -1.99 9.06 -44.14
N SER A 942 -2.42 8.43 -43.04
CA SER A 942 -3.31 7.26 -43.05
C SER A 942 -4.77 7.61 -43.39
N GLY A 943 -5.18 8.86 -43.18
CA GLY A 943 -6.58 9.29 -43.26
C GLY A 943 -7.52 8.53 -42.31
N ASN A 944 -6.99 8.01 -41.19
CA ASN A 944 -7.78 7.38 -40.15
C ASN A 944 -8.53 8.43 -39.32
N VAL A 945 -9.71 8.07 -38.80
CA VAL A 945 -10.43 8.92 -37.85
C VAL A 945 -9.77 8.84 -36.49
N LEU A 946 -9.44 7.62 -36.05
CA LEU A 946 -8.74 7.33 -34.81
C LEU A 946 -7.43 6.58 -35.10
N THR A 947 -6.34 6.92 -34.43
CA THR A 947 -5.11 6.10 -34.43
C THR A 947 -4.66 5.87 -33.01
N PHE A 948 -4.61 4.60 -32.59
CA PHE A 948 -4.26 4.19 -31.24
C PHE A 948 -2.78 3.82 -31.16
N GLU A 949 -2.09 4.29 -30.12
CA GLU A 949 -0.72 3.90 -29.86
C GLU A 949 -0.66 2.62 -29.01
N MET A 950 0.19 1.69 -29.41
CA MET A 950 0.36 0.36 -28.83
C MET A 950 1.79 0.17 -28.35
N ILE A 951 2.00 -0.56 -27.26
CA ILE A 951 3.34 -0.95 -26.81
C ILE A 951 3.50 -2.48 -26.86
N PRO A 952 4.73 -2.99 -27.07
CA PRO A 952 4.99 -4.44 -26.96
C PRO A 952 4.59 -4.96 -25.57
N ARG A 953 3.81 -6.03 -25.50
CA ARG A 953 3.26 -6.57 -24.25
C ARG A 953 4.34 -7.22 -23.38
N ARG A 954 4.26 -6.98 -22.07
CA ARG A 954 5.00 -7.68 -21.00
C ARG A 954 4.04 -8.32 -19.99
N ILE A 955 4.54 -9.18 -19.12
CA ILE A 955 3.71 -9.97 -18.18
C ILE A 955 2.96 -9.09 -17.16
N GLU A 956 3.51 -7.92 -16.83
CA GLU A 956 2.88 -6.97 -15.91
C GLU A 956 1.72 -6.20 -16.56
N ASP A 957 1.65 -6.16 -17.88
CA ASP A 957 0.62 -5.42 -18.61
C ASP A 957 -0.69 -6.20 -18.57
N ARG A 958 -1.63 -5.74 -17.74
CA ARG A 958 -2.99 -6.30 -17.64
C ARG A 958 -4.01 -5.37 -18.27
N GLY A 959 -4.83 -5.88 -19.18
CA GLY A 959 -5.90 -5.15 -19.83
C GLY A 959 -5.90 -5.28 -21.35
N GLY A 960 -6.54 -4.31 -22.01
CA GLY A 960 -6.85 -4.41 -23.42
C GLY A 960 -5.63 -4.55 -24.33
N GLY A 961 -5.70 -5.50 -25.26
CA GLY A 961 -4.70 -5.73 -26.31
C GLY A 961 -5.27 -5.51 -27.70
N LEU A 962 -4.41 -5.30 -28.68
CA LEU A 962 -4.82 -5.29 -30.08
C LEU A 962 -4.97 -6.73 -30.55
N ALA A 963 -6.15 -7.05 -31.10
CA ALA A 963 -6.47 -8.40 -31.53
C ALA A 963 -7.31 -8.38 -32.81
N ARG A 964 -7.30 -9.51 -33.49
CA ARG A 964 -8.26 -9.83 -34.54
C ARG A 964 -9.38 -10.66 -33.91
N VAL A 965 -10.55 -10.06 -33.77
CA VAL A 965 -11.75 -10.69 -33.21
C VAL A 965 -12.68 -11.07 -34.35
N ASN A 966 -12.90 -12.37 -34.57
CA ASN A 966 -13.66 -12.90 -35.70
C ASN A 966 -13.23 -12.27 -37.05
N GLY A 967 -11.91 -12.17 -37.28
CA GLY A 967 -11.35 -11.57 -38.49
C GLY A 967 -11.20 -10.04 -38.47
N SER A 968 -11.87 -9.32 -37.56
CA SER A 968 -11.86 -7.86 -37.50
C SER A 968 -10.85 -7.32 -36.50
N LEU A 969 -10.03 -6.36 -36.92
CA LEU A 969 -8.98 -5.75 -36.10
C LEU A 969 -9.56 -4.72 -35.13
N ARG A 970 -9.43 -4.95 -33.82
CA ARG A 970 -9.93 -4.05 -32.77
C ARG A 970 -9.12 -4.15 -31.48
N LEU A 971 -9.25 -3.14 -30.63
CA LEU A 971 -8.82 -3.27 -29.24
C LEU A 971 -9.83 -4.13 -28.48
N LEU A 972 -9.34 -5.16 -27.82
CA LEU A 972 -10.12 -6.07 -27.00
C LEU A 972 -9.73 -5.88 -25.54
N GLU A 973 -10.62 -5.25 -24.77
CA GLU A 973 -10.46 -5.02 -23.34
C GLU A 973 -10.39 -6.32 -22.56
N GLY A 974 -9.52 -6.40 -21.54
CA GLY A 974 -9.31 -7.61 -20.75
C GLY A 974 -10.59 -8.14 -20.11
N LEU A 975 -11.45 -7.24 -19.63
CA LEU A 975 -12.76 -7.57 -19.06
C LEU A 975 -13.78 -8.11 -20.07
N ALA A 976 -13.51 -7.99 -21.37
CA ALA A 976 -14.34 -8.51 -22.45
C ALA A 976 -13.80 -9.83 -23.03
N GLN A 977 -12.63 -10.30 -22.60
CA GLN A 977 -12.03 -11.51 -23.15
C GLN A 977 -12.79 -12.77 -22.70
N PRO A 978 -13.04 -13.73 -23.60
CA PRO A 978 -13.71 -14.98 -23.26
C PRO A 978 -12.81 -15.91 -22.44
N ARG A 979 -11.51 -15.95 -22.74
CA ARG A 979 -10.50 -16.78 -22.07
C ARG A 979 -9.29 -15.93 -21.70
N GLU A 980 -8.69 -16.26 -20.58
CA GLU A 980 -7.54 -15.53 -20.02
C GLU A 980 -6.24 -15.81 -20.81
N GLU A 981 -6.14 -16.99 -21.42
CA GLU A 981 -5.02 -17.35 -22.30
C GLU A 981 -4.95 -16.49 -23.58
N ASP A 982 -6.09 -15.92 -24.01
CA ASP A 982 -6.11 -15.07 -25.19
C ASP A 982 -5.26 -13.82 -24.95
N GLU A 983 -5.26 -13.25 -23.75
CA GLU A 983 -4.47 -12.06 -23.38
C GLU A 983 -2.98 -12.25 -23.64
N LEU A 984 -2.44 -13.39 -23.21
CA LEU A 984 -1.02 -13.73 -23.23
C LEU A 984 -0.51 -14.07 -24.64
N ASN A 985 -1.43 -14.31 -25.57
CA ASN A 985 -1.14 -14.59 -26.97
C ASN A 985 -1.06 -13.33 -27.83
N LEU A 986 -1.42 -12.16 -27.31
CA LEU A 986 -1.40 -10.89 -28.06
C LEU A 986 -0.05 -10.18 -27.91
N SER A 987 0.51 -9.72 -29.04
CA SER A 987 1.82 -9.06 -29.07
C SER A 987 1.81 -7.66 -28.45
N TYR A 988 0.66 -6.99 -28.40
CA TYR A 988 0.57 -5.56 -28.10
C TYR A 988 -0.44 -5.21 -27.02
N TYR A 989 -0.06 -4.26 -26.17
CA TYR A 989 -0.87 -3.68 -25.10
C TYR A 989 -1.23 -2.21 -25.41
N ASN A 990 -2.47 -1.82 -25.12
CA ASN A 990 -2.97 -0.48 -25.41
C ASN A 990 -2.45 0.57 -24.43
N SER A 991 -1.72 1.57 -24.95
CA SER A 991 -1.26 2.72 -24.16
C SER A 991 -2.39 3.71 -23.80
N ASN A 992 -3.54 3.57 -24.48
CA ASN A 992 -4.67 4.50 -24.48
C ASN A 992 -4.31 5.94 -24.92
N THR A 993 -3.22 6.11 -25.66
CA THR A 993 -2.95 7.33 -26.42
C THR A 993 -3.63 7.22 -27.78
N THR A 994 -4.45 8.20 -28.16
CA THR A 994 -5.24 8.20 -29.39
C THR A 994 -5.12 9.52 -30.13
N TRP A 995 -4.81 9.48 -31.42
CA TRP A 995 -4.91 10.63 -32.33
C TRP A 995 -6.28 10.66 -32.98
N ILE A 996 -6.96 11.81 -32.91
CA ILE A 996 -8.39 11.97 -33.23
C ILE A 996 -8.56 13.07 -34.28
N GLN A 997 -9.14 12.74 -35.44
CA GLN A 997 -9.62 13.74 -36.40
C GLN A 997 -11.00 14.28 -36.00
N ILE A 998 -11.06 15.58 -35.68
CA ILE A 998 -12.25 16.22 -35.09
C ILE A 998 -13.47 16.12 -36.01
N ASP A 999 -13.35 16.57 -37.26
CA ASP A 999 -14.51 16.65 -38.16
C ASP A 999 -15.06 15.27 -38.52
N SER A 1000 -14.17 14.29 -38.65
CA SER A 1000 -14.56 12.91 -38.91
C SER A 1000 -15.24 12.27 -37.69
N LEU A 1001 -14.78 12.59 -36.47
CA LEU A 1001 -15.46 12.18 -35.25
C LEU A 1001 -16.84 12.84 -35.14
N LEU A 1002 -16.97 14.14 -35.42
CA LEU A 1002 -18.28 14.82 -35.39
C LEU A 1002 -19.27 14.19 -36.35
N LYS A 1003 -18.82 13.81 -37.55
CA LYS A 1003 -19.65 13.10 -38.52
C LYS A 1003 -20.20 11.77 -37.98
N LEU A 1004 -19.41 11.01 -37.20
CA LEU A 1004 -19.90 9.79 -36.53
C LEU A 1004 -21.04 10.08 -35.55
N PHE A 1005 -20.96 11.19 -34.81
CA PHE A 1005 -22.04 11.66 -33.93
C PHE A 1005 -23.22 12.29 -34.69
N GLY A 1006 -23.14 12.43 -36.01
CA GLY A 1006 -24.15 13.11 -36.82
C GLY A 1006 -24.15 14.62 -36.61
N LEU A 1007 -22.99 15.20 -36.27
CA LEU A 1007 -22.81 16.62 -35.97
C LEU A 1007 -21.79 17.25 -36.94
N THR A 1008 -21.88 18.58 -37.04
CA THR A 1008 -20.89 19.44 -37.69
C THR A 1008 -20.29 20.41 -36.66
N ARG A 1009 -19.24 21.15 -37.04
CA ARG A 1009 -18.70 22.23 -36.19
C ARG A 1009 -19.77 23.29 -35.87
N GLU A 1010 -20.69 23.57 -36.80
CA GLU A 1010 -21.76 24.55 -36.61
C GLU A 1010 -22.81 24.08 -35.59
N ASP A 1011 -23.15 22.79 -35.60
CA ASP A 1011 -24.06 22.19 -34.61
C ASP A 1011 -23.52 22.34 -33.19
N LEU A 1012 -22.20 22.30 -33.00
CA LEU A 1012 -21.61 22.53 -31.67
C LEU A 1012 -21.77 23.98 -31.18
N GLN A 1013 -21.85 24.94 -32.09
CA GLN A 1013 -21.98 26.37 -31.76
C GLN A 1013 -23.44 26.81 -31.58
N LYS A 1014 -24.36 26.23 -32.37
CA LYS A 1014 -25.76 26.66 -32.47
C LYS A 1014 -26.77 25.64 -31.98
N GLY A 1015 -26.39 24.37 -31.87
CA GLY A 1015 -27.27 23.28 -31.47
C GLY A 1015 -27.69 23.41 -30.00
N ASP A 1016 -28.91 22.98 -29.71
CA ASP A 1016 -29.41 22.94 -28.33
C ASP A 1016 -28.88 21.69 -27.58
N GLU A 1017 -29.00 21.71 -26.25
CA GLU A 1017 -28.53 20.62 -25.39
C GLU A 1017 -29.21 19.28 -25.73
N ALA A 1018 -30.46 19.31 -26.21
CA ALA A 1018 -31.23 18.12 -26.55
C ALA A 1018 -30.67 17.43 -27.80
N GLN A 1019 -30.31 18.19 -28.84
CA GLN A 1019 -29.66 17.70 -30.05
C GLN A 1019 -28.32 17.02 -29.71
N LEU A 1020 -27.47 17.70 -28.93
CA LEU A 1020 -26.16 17.18 -28.52
C LEU A 1020 -26.30 15.92 -27.64
N ALA A 1021 -27.24 15.92 -26.69
CA ALA A 1021 -27.52 14.76 -25.85
C ALA A 1021 -28.05 13.57 -26.66
N LYS A 1022 -28.88 13.81 -27.68
CA LYS A 1022 -29.38 12.77 -28.58
C LYS A 1022 -28.26 12.15 -29.42
N ALA A 1023 -27.38 12.99 -29.99
CA ALA A 1023 -26.22 12.55 -30.75
C ALA A 1023 -25.30 11.64 -29.91
N VAL A 1024 -24.99 12.07 -28.69
CA VAL A 1024 -24.18 11.26 -27.74
C VAL A 1024 -24.88 9.96 -27.37
N ARG A 1025 -26.17 9.97 -27.04
CA ARG A 1025 -26.93 8.74 -26.73
C ARG A 1025 -26.96 7.74 -27.90
N SER A 1026 -27.07 8.24 -29.13
CA SER A 1026 -27.08 7.41 -30.34
C SER A 1026 -25.81 6.57 -30.47
N VAL A 1027 -24.63 7.17 -30.21
CA VAL A 1027 -23.36 6.44 -30.25
C VAL A 1027 -23.19 5.60 -28.99
N ALA A 1028 -23.55 6.12 -27.80
CA ALA A 1028 -23.43 5.39 -26.52
C ALA A 1028 -24.16 4.04 -26.51
N ALA A 1029 -25.31 3.96 -27.19
CA ALA A 1029 -26.11 2.73 -27.32
C ALA A 1029 -25.41 1.64 -28.15
N ARG A 1030 -24.41 2.01 -28.97
CA ARG A 1030 -23.60 1.09 -29.77
C ARG A 1030 -22.35 0.60 -29.04
N ILE A 1031 -22.02 1.22 -27.91
CA ILE A 1031 -20.86 0.91 -27.08
C ILE A 1031 -21.28 -0.04 -25.97
N PRO A 1032 -20.50 -1.09 -25.63
CA PRO A 1032 -20.76 -1.96 -24.50
C PRO A 1032 -20.91 -1.20 -23.17
N THR A 1033 -21.60 -1.81 -22.22
CA THR A 1033 -21.74 -1.31 -20.84
C THR A 1033 -21.12 -2.35 -19.92
N TYR A 1034 -20.08 -1.98 -19.19
CA TYR A 1034 -19.36 -2.91 -18.31
C TYR A 1034 -19.70 -2.70 -16.85
N VAL A 1035 -19.89 -3.81 -16.13
CA VAL A 1035 -19.95 -3.80 -14.66
C VAL A 1035 -18.54 -4.03 -14.12
N THR A 1036 -18.06 -3.13 -13.26
CA THR A 1036 -16.76 -3.26 -12.60
C THR A 1036 -16.91 -3.19 -11.09
N ILE A 1037 -16.09 -3.95 -10.37
CA ILE A 1037 -15.98 -3.84 -8.92
C ILE A 1037 -14.80 -2.94 -8.57
N LYS A 1038 -15.03 -1.93 -7.73
CA LYS A 1038 -13.98 -1.07 -7.18
C LYS A 1038 -14.03 -1.06 -5.67
N ASP A 1039 -12.88 -0.85 -5.07
CA ASP A 1039 -12.73 -0.69 -3.62
C ASP A 1039 -12.93 0.77 -3.20
N VAL A 1040 -13.76 0.98 -2.18
CA VAL A 1040 -14.04 2.30 -1.59
C VAL A 1040 -13.71 2.28 -0.10
N LYS A 1041 -13.00 3.30 0.37
CA LYS A 1041 -12.63 3.45 1.78
C LYS A 1041 -13.80 3.99 2.59
N TYR A 1042 -14.13 3.30 3.68
CA TYR A 1042 -15.08 3.75 4.68
C TYR A 1042 -14.34 4.07 5.98
N ARG A 1043 -14.46 5.31 6.46
CA ARG A 1043 -13.76 5.77 7.67
C ARG A 1043 -14.71 5.85 8.84
N TRP A 1044 -14.25 5.38 10.00
CA TRP A 1044 -15.01 5.42 11.24
C TRP A 1044 -14.09 5.64 12.45
N GLY A 1045 -14.69 5.95 13.60
CA GLY A 1045 -13.97 6.18 14.85
C GLY A 1045 -12.91 7.28 14.76
N HIS A 1046 -11.71 7.00 15.27
CA HIS A 1046 -10.56 7.92 15.33
C HIS A 1046 -9.50 7.59 14.25
N GLY A 1047 -9.95 7.32 13.02
CA GLY A 1047 -9.06 7.06 11.88
C GLY A 1047 -8.97 5.57 11.48
N GLN A 1048 -9.94 4.75 11.88
CA GLN A 1048 -10.12 3.41 11.33
C GLN A 1048 -10.60 3.51 9.87
N GLU A 1049 -10.07 2.64 9.01
CA GLU A 1049 -10.44 2.56 7.59
C GLU A 1049 -10.80 1.10 7.26
N ASP A 1050 -11.98 0.90 6.71
CA ASP A 1050 -12.42 -0.36 6.08
C ASP A 1050 -12.48 -0.16 4.56
N ILE A 1051 -12.38 -1.25 3.81
CA ILE A 1051 -12.49 -1.24 2.36
C ILE A 1051 -13.68 -2.10 1.96
N TYR A 1052 -14.63 -1.50 1.24
CA TYR A 1052 -15.81 -2.19 0.73
C TYR A 1052 -15.76 -2.29 -0.80
N PRO A 1053 -16.06 -3.47 -1.37
CA PRO A 1053 -16.25 -3.61 -2.80
C PRO A 1053 -17.60 -3.01 -3.20
N VAL A 1054 -17.62 -2.18 -4.24
CA VAL A 1054 -18.84 -1.59 -4.82
C VAL A 1054 -18.87 -1.79 -6.32
N ALA A 1055 -20.06 -2.01 -6.88
CA ALA A 1055 -20.26 -2.13 -8.32
C ALA A 1055 -20.44 -0.75 -8.97
N GLN A 1056 -19.85 -0.59 -10.15
CA GLN A 1056 -19.89 0.64 -10.97
C GLN A 1056 -20.04 0.29 -12.44
N ILE A 1057 -20.58 1.22 -13.21
CA ILE A 1057 -20.78 1.07 -14.65
C ILE A 1057 -19.78 1.92 -15.42
N GLU A 1058 -19.13 1.33 -16.42
CA GLU A 1058 -18.12 2.01 -17.26
C GLU A 1058 -18.37 1.73 -18.75
N LYS A 1059 -18.16 2.76 -19.60
CA LYS A 1059 -18.00 2.67 -21.05
C LYS A 1059 -16.59 3.07 -21.44
N LEU A 1060 -15.94 2.28 -22.30
CA LEU A 1060 -14.53 2.43 -22.61
C LEU A 1060 -14.35 3.03 -24.02
N TRP A 1061 -13.44 4.00 -24.14
CA TRP A 1061 -13.10 4.67 -25.40
C TRP A 1061 -12.56 3.72 -26.47
N THR A 1062 -11.89 2.66 -26.05
CA THR A 1062 -11.28 1.65 -26.93
C THR A 1062 -12.31 0.84 -27.71
N ASP A 1063 -13.53 0.70 -27.19
CA ASP A 1063 -14.65 0.05 -27.89
C ASP A 1063 -15.09 0.80 -29.15
N MET A 1064 -14.65 2.05 -29.36
CA MET A 1064 -14.82 2.75 -30.63
C MET A 1064 -14.21 1.95 -31.79
N THR A 1065 -13.16 1.17 -31.54
CA THR A 1065 -12.53 0.30 -32.55
C THR A 1065 -13.40 -0.87 -33.00
N ALA A 1066 -14.48 -1.18 -32.28
CA ALA A 1066 -15.45 -2.18 -32.68
C ALA A 1066 -16.50 -1.66 -33.67
N LEU A 1067 -16.57 -0.34 -33.90
CA LEU A 1067 -17.54 0.27 -34.81
C LEU A 1067 -17.08 0.11 -36.27
N THR A 1068 -17.89 -0.56 -37.09
CA THR A 1068 -17.54 -0.89 -38.48
C THR A 1068 -17.57 0.29 -39.44
N ASP A 1069 -18.23 1.38 -39.08
CA ASP A 1069 -18.30 2.65 -39.81
C ASP A 1069 -17.19 3.63 -39.39
N LEU A 1070 -16.27 3.22 -38.51
CA LEU A 1070 -15.17 4.04 -38.02
C LEU A 1070 -13.80 3.51 -38.46
N LYS A 1071 -13.09 4.28 -39.29
CA LYS A 1071 -11.75 3.93 -39.75
C LYS A 1071 -10.72 4.17 -38.64
N CYS A 1072 -10.18 3.08 -38.08
CA CYS A 1072 -9.16 3.10 -37.04
C CYS A 1072 -7.81 2.58 -37.56
N GLY A 1073 -6.71 3.06 -36.99
CA GLY A 1073 -5.37 2.52 -37.21
C GLY A 1073 -4.58 2.35 -35.91
N TYR A 1074 -3.43 1.70 -36.02
CA TYR A 1074 -2.64 1.26 -34.87
C TYR A 1074 -1.14 1.53 -35.09
N LEU A 1075 -0.54 2.24 -34.15
CA LEU A 1075 0.86 2.66 -34.19
C LEU A 1075 1.62 2.03 -33.01
N VAL A 1076 2.60 1.18 -33.27
CA VAL A 1076 3.49 0.65 -32.25
C VAL A 1076 4.50 1.72 -31.87
N VAL A 1077 4.64 1.97 -30.57
CA VAL A 1077 5.54 2.96 -30.01
C VAL A 1077 6.47 2.36 -28.95
N PRO A 1078 7.61 3.00 -28.66
CA PRO A 1078 8.49 2.56 -27.58
C PRO A 1078 7.77 2.52 -26.23
N ARG A 1079 8.13 1.56 -25.35
CA ARG A 1079 7.53 1.42 -24.02
C ARG A 1079 7.67 2.69 -23.18
N TYR A 1080 8.81 3.37 -23.26
CA TYR A 1080 9.03 4.65 -22.57
C TYR A 1080 7.97 5.71 -22.88
N ARG A 1081 7.38 5.69 -24.09
CA ARG A 1081 6.30 6.59 -24.52
C ARG A 1081 4.93 6.15 -23.99
N GLY A 1082 4.60 4.86 -24.13
CA GLY A 1082 3.23 4.36 -23.94
C GLY A 1082 2.93 3.65 -22.61
N GLN A 1083 3.94 3.38 -21.77
CA GLN A 1083 3.72 2.72 -20.48
C GLN A 1083 2.90 3.57 -19.51
N GLN A 1084 2.11 2.91 -18.67
CA GLN A 1084 1.18 3.55 -17.75
C GLN A 1084 1.60 3.33 -16.30
N MET A 1085 1.60 4.40 -15.51
CA MET A 1085 1.98 4.36 -14.10
C MET A 1085 0.73 4.27 -13.20
N LYS A 1086 0.27 3.06 -12.90
CA LYS A 1086 -0.99 2.78 -12.19
C LYS A 1086 -0.86 2.69 -10.67
N ASP A 1087 0.30 2.27 -10.15
CA ASP A 1087 0.55 2.04 -8.72
C ASP A 1087 1.89 2.65 -8.29
N PRO A 1088 1.99 3.31 -7.11
CA PRO A 1088 3.26 3.79 -6.57
C PRO A 1088 4.35 2.73 -6.45
N ALA A 1089 4.01 1.44 -6.32
CA ALA A 1089 4.99 0.35 -6.31
C ALA A 1089 5.80 0.26 -7.61
N GLN A 1090 5.30 0.81 -8.72
CA GLN A 1090 5.99 0.81 -10.03
C GLN A 1090 7.10 1.87 -10.13
N LEU A 1091 7.17 2.81 -9.17
CA LEU A 1091 8.06 3.96 -9.25
C LEU A 1091 9.54 3.56 -9.26
N ASP A 1092 9.94 2.53 -8.52
CA ASP A 1092 11.35 2.13 -8.45
C ASP A 1092 11.84 1.50 -9.75
N ALA A 1093 11.04 0.61 -10.34
CA ALA A 1093 11.34 0.04 -11.65
C ALA A 1093 11.41 1.13 -12.73
N TRP A 1094 10.48 2.09 -12.70
CA TRP A 1094 10.42 3.22 -13.64
C TRP A 1094 11.62 4.18 -13.53
N VAL A 1095 12.22 4.31 -12.34
CA VAL A 1095 13.50 5.04 -12.18
C VAL A 1095 14.66 4.19 -12.68
N THR A 1096 14.69 2.91 -12.31
CA THR A 1096 15.82 2.02 -12.59
C THR A 1096 15.98 1.69 -14.08
N ASP A 1097 14.88 1.59 -14.83
CA ASP A 1097 14.91 1.30 -16.27
C ASP A 1097 15.09 2.56 -17.17
N GLY A 1098 15.31 3.73 -16.56
CA GLY A 1098 15.57 4.99 -17.27
C GLY A 1098 14.32 5.71 -17.78
N SER A 1099 13.13 5.18 -17.49
CA SER A 1099 11.88 5.79 -17.94
C SER A 1099 11.61 7.16 -17.35
N LYS A 1100 11.98 7.39 -16.08
CA LYS A 1100 11.91 8.72 -15.46
C LYS A 1100 12.74 9.74 -16.25
N ASP A 1101 13.99 9.39 -16.55
CA ASP A 1101 14.94 10.27 -17.25
C ASP A 1101 14.43 10.58 -18.68
N TYR A 1102 13.83 9.60 -19.36
CA TYR A 1102 13.15 9.83 -20.63
C TYR A 1102 12.03 10.86 -20.51
N VAL A 1103 11.14 10.72 -19.52
CA VAL A 1103 10.03 11.68 -19.31
C VAL A 1103 10.55 13.07 -18.96
N GLU A 1104 11.56 13.17 -18.09
CA GLU A 1104 12.21 14.43 -17.74
C GLU A 1104 12.81 15.11 -18.99
N SER A 1105 13.39 14.31 -19.91
CA SER A 1105 13.91 14.80 -21.19
C SER A 1105 12.84 15.37 -22.14
N LEU A 1106 11.56 15.08 -21.92
CA LEU A 1106 10.44 15.64 -22.69
C LEU A 1106 9.89 16.94 -22.10
N CYS A 1107 10.32 17.33 -20.89
CA CYS A 1107 9.77 18.47 -20.17
C CYS A 1107 10.64 19.73 -20.32
N VAL A 1108 10.02 20.89 -20.06
CA VAL A 1108 10.66 22.16 -19.70
C VAL A 1108 9.85 22.74 -18.54
N PHE A 1109 10.46 22.84 -17.36
CA PHE A 1109 9.85 23.41 -16.16
C PHE A 1109 10.23 24.89 -16.00
N ASP A 1110 9.46 25.64 -15.22
CA ASP A 1110 9.87 26.97 -14.78
C ASP A 1110 11.04 26.87 -13.79
N LYS A 1111 11.94 27.85 -13.86
CA LYS A 1111 13.10 27.97 -12.97
C LYS A 1111 12.78 28.75 -11.70
#